data_AF-A0A7S3Q1J4-F1
#
_entry.id   AF-A0A7S3Q1J4-F1
#
_cell.length_a   1.000
_cell.length_b   1.000
_cell.length_c   1.000
_cell.angle_alpha   90.00
_cell.angle_beta   90.00
_cell.angle_gamma   90.00
#
_symmetry.space_group_name_H-M   'P 1'
#
loop_
_entity.id
_entity.type
_entity.pdbx_description
1 polymer ?
#
loop_
_entity_poly.entity_id
_entity_poly.type
_entity_poly.pdbx_seq_one_letter_code
_entity_poly.pdbx_strand_id
1 'polypeptide(L)'
;MIPSDSIGSRNSHIVASLPLSASTCNNTNKNTIMSPSLTIAEYTSSQLKEALASLSSTDESTSVKEECGHFHGYDDSSDDNVFTSDHELSMLQTITARRVLDYEKLLATGNAPSLSELESQSNTFQSTHGTILNLLTQIQSQSPSMALAAEFKRASPSKGDIAPGLKAGTQATLYAQAGASAISVLTEEHWFKGSLKDLKEARLATAEYANENGNGSTRPAILRKDFCISNYMIAEAAANGADTILLIVAITPSILLKTMIDYARSLGMEPLVEVHAEIELDVAIAAGARVIGVNNRNLHTFQMDLATTDRTAEELTRRGCDYDHRQVNSGSVDESASASKPGYAICALSGMSSAHDVDRYRQKGVGMCLIGESLMRAANPKAAIQGLCLHPNDYNTYISESTSSGAYTAGTKMIKVCGITNKEDALVACKMGANLIGTIFAPKSKRCVRVDQAKEVVAAVRTFGERTARLDFPSSAMNSENVSPLQSLVKKSRALEDISRRPLVVGVFQNQSHEFIREMVETCGLDLVQLHGKEGMEAANVSKCGVPAIRVVDIETNGDGSGTSPTAVQKLLGDITTDPIAILLDTSIKGNKEGGGTGVTFDWGIAETLQNHGLPVIIAGGLKPHNVKEAVMGTRPWGIDVSSGVEASPGTKDHDAVEKFVKGAREAAVEASKG
;
A
#
# COMPACT_ATOMS: atom_id res chain seq x y z
N MET A 1 55.35 62.76 -7.51
CA MET A 1 55.89 62.52 -8.86
C MET A 1 54.73 62.12 -9.76
N ILE A 2 54.69 62.69 -10.96
CA ILE A 2 53.79 62.52 -12.14
C ILE A 2 54.80 62.40 -13.32
N PRO A 3 54.60 61.61 -14.42
CA PRO A 3 53.41 61.48 -15.30
C PRO A 3 52.93 60.01 -15.52
N SER A 4 51.77 59.66 -16.11
CA SER A 4 51.12 60.05 -17.41
C SER A 4 51.93 59.55 -18.64
N ASP A 5 51.42 59.09 -19.79
CA ASP A 5 50.13 59.15 -20.51
C ASP A 5 50.10 58.01 -21.59
N SER A 6 49.11 57.71 -22.45
CA SER A 6 47.74 58.22 -22.74
C SER A 6 46.92 57.21 -23.61
N ILE A 7 45.59 57.17 -23.44
CA ILE A 7 44.50 57.15 -24.47
C ILE A 7 44.61 56.26 -25.73
N GLY A 8 43.53 55.51 -26.02
CA GLY A 8 43.19 55.01 -27.37
C GLY A 8 41.73 54.55 -27.52
N SER A 9 40.87 55.34 -28.17
CA SER A 9 39.45 55.02 -28.39
C SER A 9 39.16 54.52 -29.80
N ARG A 10 38.07 53.76 -29.98
CA ARG A 10 37.21 53.80 -31.19
C ARG A 10 35.85 53.13 -30.98
N ASN A 11 34.82 53.80 -31.48
CA ASN A 11 33.43 53.34 -31.53
C ASN A 11 33.24 52.27 -32.62
N SER A 12 32.22 51.42 -32.50
CA SER A 12 31.00 51.54 -33.33
C SER A 12 29.90 50.54 -32.96
N HIS A 13 28.65 51.03 -32.97
CA HIS A 13 27.46 50.18 -33.02
C HIS A 13 27.40 49.39 -34.33
N ILE A 14 26.91 48.14 -34.29
CA ILE A 14 26.04 47.61 -35.34
C ILE A 14 24.85 46.92 -34.69
N VAL A 15 23.67 47.53 -34.82
CA VAL A 15 22.38 46.84 -34.76
C VAL A 15 22.17 46.22 -36.14
N ALA A 16 21.86 44.93 -36.22
CA ALA A 16 21.42 44.28 -37.44
C ALA A 16 20.13 43.51 -37.16
N SER A 17 19.14 43.68 -38.02
CA SER A 17 17.75 43.31 -37.81
C SER A 17 17.20 42.45 -38.95
N LEU A 18 16.08 41.78 -38.67
CA LEU A 18 15.11 41.24 -39.65
C LEU A 18 15.55 39.96 -40.43
N PRO A 19 14.59 39.17 -40.99
CA PRO A 19 13.22 39.54 -41.31
C PRO A 19 12.07 38.77 -40.64
N LEU A 20 11.03 39.54 -40.30
CA LEU A 20 9.64 39.09 -40.30
C LEU A 20 9.17 38.93 -41.75
N SER A 21 8.53 37.81 -42.08
CA SER A 21 7.71 37.66 -43.29
C SER A 21 6.25 37.42 -42.90
N ALA A 22 5.42 38.45 -43.00
CA ALA A 22 3.97 38.30 -42.87
C ALA A 22 3.37 37.88 -44.21
N SER A 23 2.62 36.77 -44.24
CA SER A 23 1.69 36.44 -45.32
C SER A 23 0.26 36.58 -44.80
N THR A 24 -0.43 37.60 -45.29
CA THR A 24 -1.85 37.84 -45.01
C THR A 24 -2.74 36.76 -45.61
N CYS A 25 -3.72 36.27 -44.85
CA CYS A 25 -4.95 35.74 -45.44
C CYS A 25 -6.15 36.22 -44.62
N ASN A 26 -6.95 37.12 -45.20
CA ASN A 26 -8.22 37.54 -44.62
C ASN A 26 -9.24 36.42 -44.78
N ASN A 27 -9.97 36.07 -43.72
CA ASN A 27 -11.36 35.65 -43.92
C ASN A 27 -12.24 36.01 -42.71
N THR A 28 -13.26 36.82 -42.99
CA THR A 28 -14.28 37.24 -42.02
C THR A 28 -15.38 36.19 -41.93
N ASN A 29 -15.73 35.69 -40.73
CA ASN A 29 -17.11 35.77 -40.21
C ASN A 29 -17.36 35.12 -38.84
N LYS A 30 -18.28 35.76 -38.12
CA LYS A 30 -19.23 35.23 -37.11
C LYS A 30 -18.71 34.71 -35.75
N ASN A 31 -19.09 35.50 -34.74
CA ASN A 31 -19.34 35.13 -33.35
C ASN A 31 -19.62 33.63 -33.11
N THR A 32 -18.77 33.00 -32.30
CA THR A 32 -19.18 31.93 -31.39
C THR A 32 -18.51 32.21 -30.05
N ILE A 33 -19.31 32.32 -28.97
CA ILE A 33 -18.76 32.40 -27.61
C ILE A 33 -18.30 30.99 -27.26
N MET A 34 -17.00 30.73 -27.34
CA MET A 34 -16.40 29.51 -26.82
C MET A 34 -15.76 29.78 -25.46
N SER A 35 -16.09 28.93 -24.50
CA SER A 35 -15.43 28.87 -23.19
C SER A 35 -13.95 28.55 -23.35
N PRO A 36 -13.06 29.10 -22.51
CA PRO A 36 -11.64 28.77 -22.55
C PRO A 36 -11.41 27.36 -21.98
N SER A 37 -11.52 26.34 -22.84
CA SER A 37 -10.90 25.04 -22.58
C SER A 37 -9.38 25.23 -22.63
N LEU A 38 -8.77 25.44 -21.46
CA LEU A 38 -7.32 25.42 -21.27
C LEU A 38 -6.80 23.99 -21.46
N THR A 39 -6.70 23.55 -22.72
CA THR A 39 -5.83 22.45 -23.10
C THR A 39 -4.39 22.95 -22.96
N ILE A 40 -3.82 22.73 -21.77
CA ILE A 40 -2.40 22.95 -21.51
C ILE A 40 -1.63 22.10 -22.53
N ALA A 41 -0.68 22.70 -23.25
CA ALA A 41 0.18 21.93 -24.14
C ALA A 41 0.97 20.90 -23.33
N GLU A 42 0.74 19.62 -23.61
CA GLU A 42 1.52 18.52 -23.05
C GLU A 42 2.95 18.59 -23.61
N TYR A 43 3.95 18.41 -22.76
CA TYR A 43 5.35 18.41 -23.22
C TYR A 43 5.62 17.15 -24.04
N THR A 44 6.44 17.30 -25.07
CA THR A 44 6.87 16.16 -25.89
C THR A 44 7.81 15.24 -25.10
N SER A 45 7.84 13.95 -25.45
CA SER A 45 8.75 12.98 -24.82
C SER A 45 10.22 13.41 -24.89
N SER A 46 10.63 14.08 -25.97
CA SER A 46 11.98 14.63 -26.13
C SER A 46 12.28 15.72 -25.09
N GLN A 47 11.36 16.66 -24.86
CA GLN A 47 11.51 17.70 -23.84
C GLN A 47 11.58 17.11 -22.43
N LEU A 48 10.81 16.06 -22.15
CA LEU A 48 10.88 15.37 -20.86
C LEU A 48 12.23 14.65 -20.67
N LYS A 49 12.76 14.00 -21.71
CA LYS A 49 14.10 13.37 -21.67
C LYS A 49 15.21 14.41 -21.46
N GLU A 50 15.15 15.54 -22.15
CA GLU A 50 16.12 16.64 -22.03
C GLU A 50 16.09 17.28 -20.63
N ALA A 51 14.90 17.53 -20.08
CA ALA A 51 14.73 18.07 -18.73
C ALA A 51 15.14 17.08 -17.62
N LEU A 52 15.01 15.77 -17.84
CA LEU A 52 15.58 14.79 -16.92
C LEU A 52 17.12 14.85 -16.98
N ALA A 53 17.70 14.95 -18.16
CA ALA A 53 19.15 15.06 -18.32
C ALA A 53 19.73 16.33 -17.66
N SER A 54 19.02 17.47 -17.66
CA SER A 54 19.52 18.73 -17.07
C SER A 54 19.72 18.69 -15.55
N LEU A 55 18.99 17.82 -14.82
CA LEU A 55 19.25 17.56 -13.39
C LEU A 55 20.58 16.84 -13.14
N SER A 56 21.08 16.07 -14.12
CA SER A 56 22.32 15.29 -14.00
C SER A 56 23.56 16.04 -14.48
N SER A 57 23.41 17.18 -15.17
CA SER A 57 24.51 17.92 -15.80
C SER A 57 25.19 18.96 -14.89
N THR A 58 25.06 18.84 -13.56
CA THR A 58 25.70 19.75 -12.61
C THR A 58 27.13 19.29 -12.25
N ASP A 59 28.11 20.06 -12.75
CA ASP A 59 29.58 19.99 -12.58
C ASP A 59 30.39 18.93 -13.37
N GLU A 60 31.03 19.41 -14.45
CA GLU A 60 32.20 18.79 -15.08
C GLU A 60 33.47 18.97 -14.20
N SER A 61 33.68 18.16 -13.15
CA SER A 61 35.05 18.00 -12.59
C SER A 61 35.33 16.78 -11.70
N THR A 62 34.33 16.06 -11.18
CA THR A 62 34.54 14.91 -10.29
C THR A 62 34.00 13.61 -10.86
N SER A 63 34.86 12.61 -10.97
CA SER A 63 34.56 11.27 -11.49
C SER A 63 33.77 10.43 -10.47
N VAL A 64 32.54 10.83 -10.18
CA VAL A 64 31.56 10.05 -9.40
C VAL A 64 30.35 9.72 -10.29
N LYS A 65 30.62 9.06 -11.41
CA LYS A 65 29.59 8.28 -12.11
C LYS A 65 29.31 7.02 -11.28
N GLU A 66 28.03 6.61 -11.24
CA GLU A 66 27.49 5.25 -10.96
C GLU A 66 26.66 4.98 -9.68
N GLU A 67 26.78 5.70 -8.56
CA GLU A 67 26.24 5.16 -7.27
C GLU A 67 24.71 5.18 -7.05
N CYS A 68 23.88 5.61 -8.01
CA CYS A 68 22.42 5.40 -7.95
C CYS A 68 21.78 5.28 -9.34
N GLY A 69 21.70 4.06 -9.88
CA GLY A 69 21.16 3.78 -11.22
C GLY A 69 19.67 4.09 -11.46
N HIS A 70 18.93 4.53 -10.43
CA HIS A 70 17.46 4.72 -10.51
C HIS A 70 17.05 6.01 -11.24
N PHE A 71 17.98 6.97 -11.40
CA PHE A 71 17.73 8.16 -12.21
C PHE A 71 17.57 7.82 -13.70
N HIS A 72 18.28 6.80 -14.17
CA HIS A 72 18.34 6.40 -15.58
C HIS A 72 17.39 5.24 -15.92
N GLY A 73 17.27 4.25 -15.03
CA GLY A 73 16.28 3.17 -15.15
C GLY A 73 16.85 1.81 -14.78
N TYR A 74 15.99 0.88 -14.36
CA TYR A 74 16.43 -0.46 -13.90
C TYR A 74 16.87 -1.39 -15.05
N ASP A 75 16.66 -0.99 -16.31
CA ASP A 75 16.93 -1.78 -17.52
C ASP A 75 18.23 -1.38 -18.25
N ASP A 76 18.96 -0.35 -17.75
CA ASP A 76 20.26 0.10 -18.28
C ASP A 76 21.40 -0.87 -17.88
N SER A 77 21.24 -2.13 -18.28
CA SER A 77 22.21 -3.19 -18.00
C SER A 77 23.47 -3.07 -18.88
N SER A 78 24.53 -2.54 -18.27
CA SER A 78 25.94 -2.84 -18.59
C SER A 78 26.57 -2.36 -19.92
N ASP A 79 25.88 -1.58 -20.77
CA ASP A 79 26.53 -0.91 -21.92
C ASP A 79 26.76 0.59 -21.66
N ASP A 80 28.03 0.96 -21.57
CA ASP A 80 28.53 2.30 -21.31
C ASP A 80 28.01 3.38 -22.28
N ASN A 81 27.39 4.43 -21.74
CA ASN A 81 27.11 5.72 -22.40
C ASN A 81 26.16 5.73 -23.62
N VAL A 82 25.12 4.89 -23.66
CA VAL A 82 24.05 5.03 -24.68
C VAL A 82 22.69 5.36 -24.06
N PHE A 83 22.41 6.67 -23.95
CA PHE A 83 21.04 7.17 -23.95
C PHE A 83 20.40 6.78 -25.30
N THR A 84 19.79 5.59 -25.37
CA THR A 84 19.01 5.22 -26.55
C THR A 84 17.82 6.16 -26.63
N SER A 85 17.54 6.72 -27.81
CA SER A 85 16.41 7.64 -28.02
C SER A 85 15.05 7.00 -27.75
N ASP A 86 15.02 5.67 -27.59
CA ASP A 86 13.85 4.82 -27.78
C ASP A 86 13.31 4.20 -26.48
N HIS A 87 14.03 4.26 -25.35
CA HIS A 87 13.49 3.80 -24.06
C HIS A 87 12.35 4.71 -23.58
N GLU A 88 11.22 4.15 -23.15
CA GLU A 88 10.11 4.94 -22.59
C GLU A 88 10.43 5.38 -21.15
N LEU A 89 10.10 6.63 -20.79
CA LEU A 89 10.29 7.10 -19.43
C LEU A 89 9.32 6.39 -18.48
N SER A 90 9.82 5.85 -17.38
CA SER A 90 8.96 5.37 -16.29
C SER A 90 8.11 6.50 -15.71
N MET A 91 7.03 6.18 -14.99
CA MET A 91 6.17 7.21 -14.41
C MET A 91 6.92 8.14 -13.45
N LEU A 92 7.85 7.59 -12.66
CA LEU A 92 8.73 8.38 -11.77
C LEU A 92 9.54 9.42 -12.54
N GLN A 93 10.20 8.99 -13.63
CA GLN A 93 11.00 9.87 -14.50
C GLN A 93 10.13 10.90 -15.23
N THR A 94 8.95 10.49 -15.69
CA THR A 94 7.97 11.37 -16.36
C THR A 94 7.51 12.50 -15.43
N ILE A 95 7.17 12.19 -14.18
CA ILE A 95 6.78 13.19 -13.17
C ILE A 95 7.98 14.09 -12.84
N THR A 96 9.17 13.54 -12.65
CA THR A 96 10.39 14.29 -12.32
C THR A 96 10.73 15.29 -13.43
N ALA A 97 10.81 14.83 -14.68
CA ALA A 97 11.03 15.67 -15.85
C ALA A 97 9.99 16.79 -15.99
N ARG A 98 8.71 16.48 -15.72
CA ARG A 98 7.63 17.47 -15.71
C ARG A 98 7.87 18.56 -14.65
N ARG A 99 8.31 18.17 -13.45
CA ARG A 99 8.64 19.12 -12.37
C ARG A 99 9.82 20.01 -12.72
N VAL A 100 10.83 19.51 -13.42
CA VAL A 100 11.94 20.33 -13.95
C VAL A 100 11.40 21.39 -14.90
N LEU A 101 10.64 20.99 -15.93
CA LEU A 101 10.09 21.92 -16.92
C LEU A 101 9.13 22.95 -16.30
N ASP A 102 8.30 22.55 -15.33
CA ASP A 102 7.42 23.49 -14.63
C ASP A 102 8.20 24.47 -13.74
N TYR A 103 9.33 24.05 -13.15
CA TYR A 103 10.23 24.91 -12.38
C TYR A 103 11.02 25.89 -13.28
N GLU A 104 11.61 25.41 -14.37
CA GLU A 104 12.29 26.25 -15.37
C GLU A 104 11.34 27.30 -15.96
N LYS A 105 10.10 26.88 -16.26
CA LYS A 105 9.05 27.77 -16.75
C LYS A 105 8.65 28.82 -15.70
N LEU A 106 8.60 28.47 -14.41
CA LEU A 106 8.34 29.42 -13.33
C LEU A 106 9.45 30.48 -13.27
N LEU A 107 10.72 30.07 -13.29
CA LEU A 107 11.86 30.99 -13.31
C LEU A 107 11.83 31.90 -14.55
N ALA A 108 11.53 31.36 -15.72
CA ALA A 108 11.44 32.10 -16.98
C ALA A 108 10.35 33.19 -16.99
N THR A 109 9.38 33.17 -16.06
CA THR A 109 8.40 34.27 -15.93
C THR A 109 9.00 35.57 -15.39
N GLY A 110 10.15 35.51 -14.71
CA GLY A 110 10.74 36.65 -13.99
C GLY A 110 9.95 37.13 -12.77
N ASN A 111 8.80 36.52 -12.46
CA ASN A 111 7.93 36.87 -11.31
C ASN A 111 8.06 35.91 -10.13
N ALA A 112 8.93 34.90 -10.24
CA ALA A 112 9.22 33.95 -9.17
C ALA A 112 9.98 34.66 -8.03
N PRO A 113 9.49 34.61 -6.77
CA PRO A 113 10.22 35.19 -5.63
C PRO A 113 11.60 34.57 -5.49
N SER A 114 12.61 35.37 -5.19
CA SER A 114 13.96 34.88 -4.92
C SER A 114 14.01 34.00 -3.67
N LEU A 115 15.07 33.20 -3.52
CA LEU A 115 15.25 32.31 -2.37
C LEU A 115 15.19 33.08 -1.03
N SER A 116 15.82 34.26 -0.97
CA SER A 116 15.82 35.12 0.22
C SER A 116 14.43 35.73 0.51
N GLU A 117 13.63 36.00 -0.51
CA GLU A 117 12.24 36.42 -0.33
C GLU A 117 11.37 35.27 0.23
N LEU A 118 11.57 34.03 -0.24
CA LEU A 118 10.89 32.85 0.30
C LEU A 118 11.29 32.55 1.75
N GLU A 119 12.57 32.69 2.09
CA GLU A 119 13.07 32.60 3.48
C GLU A 119 12.42 33.66 4.38
N SER A 120 12.36 34.91 3.92
CA SER A 120 11.69 36.01 4.63
C SER A 120 10.18 35.77 4.79
N GLN A 121 9.52 35.22 3.76
CA GLN A 121 8.12 34.80 3.82
C GLN A 121 7.91 33.66 4.82
N SER A 122 8.81 32.67 4.90
CA SER A 122 8.75 31.62 5.91
C SER A 122 8.91 32.16 7.32
N ASN A 123 9.88 33.05 7.57
CA ASN A 123 10.05 33.71 8.87
C ASN A 123 8.79 34.51 9.28
N THR A 124 8.14 35.17 8.32
CA THR A 124 6.87 35.89 8.52
C THR A 124 5.71 34.94 8.80
N PHE A 125 5.64 33.80 8.08
CA PHE A 125 4.63 32.77 8.32
C PHE A 125 4.78 32.15 9.71
N GLN A 126 6.01 31.80 10.12
CA GLN A 126 6.31 31.18 11.41
C GLN A 126 6.00 32.10 12.60
N SER A 127 6.34 33.39 12.50
CA SER A 127 6.01 34.37 13.55
C SER A 127 4.50 34.63 13.67
N THR A 128 3.73 34.45 12.59
CA THR A 128 2.27 34.65 12.58
C THR A 128 1.48 33.39 12.97
N HIS A 129 1.96 32.20 12.60
CA HIS A 129 1.19 30.94 12.68
C HIS A 129 1.88 29.82 13.48
N GLY A 130 2.98 30.12 14.16
CA GLY A 130 3.79 29.19 14.94
C GLY A 130 4.96 28.59 14.16
N THR A 131 6.03 28.27 14.88
CA THR A 131 7.30 27.74 14.34
C THR A 131 7.14 26.39 13.65
N ILE A 132 8.17 26.02 12.87
CA ILE A 132 8.31 24.70 12.25
C ILE A 132 8.41 23.59 13.30
N LEU A 133 7.68 22.49 13.10
CA LEU A 133 7.73 21.28 13.92
C LEU A 133 8.68 20.24 13.30
N ASN A 134 9.85 20.08 13.90
CA ASN A 134 10.85 19.13 13.42
C ASN A 134 10.32 17.68 13.42
N LEU A 135 10.32 17.03 12.24
CA LEU A 135 9.68 15.72 12.05
C LEU A 135 10.29 14.62 12.94
N LEU A 136 11.61 14.57 13.10
CA LEU A 136 12.25 13.56 13.97
C LEU A 136 11.78 13.72 15.42
N THR A 137 11.74 14.95 15.93
CA THR A 137 11.22 15.26 17.27
C THR A 137 9.75 14.88 17.41
N GLN A 138 8.94 15.06 16.36
CA GLN A 138 7.53 14.64 16.37
C GLN A 138 7.40 13.13 16.49
N ILE A 139 8.16 12.36 15.71
CA ILE A 139 8.13 10.89 15.74
C ILE A 139 8.61 10.37 17.11
N GLN A 140 9.76 10.86 17.59
CA GLN A 140 10.32 10.51 18.90
C GLN A 140 9.40 10.85 20.09
N SER A 141 8.47 11.80 19.93
CA SER A 141 7.53 12.17 21.01
C SER A 141 6.35 11.21 21.16
N GLN A 142 6.10 10.34 20.17
CA GLN A 142 5.00 9.37 20.21
C GLN A 142 5.39 8.05 20.88
N SER A 143 6.69 7.68 20.87
CA SER A 143 7.20 6.43 21.43
C SER A 143 6.68 6.15 22.85
N PRO A 144 6.15 4.93 23.12
CA PRO A 144 6.19 3.72 22.29
C PRO A 144 5.07 3.60 21.23
N SER A 145 4.19 4.59 21.12
CA SER A 145 3.18 4.64 20.05
C SER A 145 3.85 4.88 18.71
N MET A 146 3.34 4.27 17.65
CA MET A 146 3.76 4.65 16.30
C MET A 146 3.11 5.98 15.93
N ALA A 147 3.91 6.93 15.45
CA ALA A 147 3.42 8.16 14.87
C ALA A 147 2.61 7.88 13.59
N LEU A 148 1.63 8.74 13.28
CA LEU A 148 0.84 8.66 12.05
C LEU A 148 1.02 9.91 11.19
N ALA A 149 1.48 9.72 9.96
CA ALA A 149 1.37 10.69 8.87
C ALA A 149 0.11 10.38 8.03
N ALA A 150 -0.98 11.12 8.27
CA ALA A 150 -2.22 10.96 7.51
C ALA A 150 -2.14 11.75 6.18
N GLU A 151 -2.32 11.09 5.04
CA GLU A 151 -2.13 11.73 3.73
C GLU A 151 -3.45 12.26 3.13
N PHE A 152 -3.44 13.54 2.77
CA PHE A 152 -4.44 14.20 1.94
C PHE A 152 -4.04 14.08 0.46
N LYS A 153 -4.90 13.45 -0.35
CA LYS A 153 -4.63 13.17 -1.76
C LYS A 153 -5.92 13.09 -2.59
N ARG A 154 -6.04 13.91 -3.64
CA ARG A 154 -7.23 13.90 -4.51
C ARG A 154 -7.19 12.82 -5.60
N ALA A 155 -6.02 12.58 -6.18
CA ALA A 155 -5.82 11.59 -7.24
C ALA A 155 -4.45 10.89 -7.11
N SER A 156 -4.18 9.87 -7.92
CA SER A 156 -2.83 9.31 -8.09
C SER A 156 -2.68 8.58 -9.43
N PRO A 157 -1.44 8.45 -9.99
CA PRO A 157 -1.20 7.75 -11.26
C PRO A 157 -1.84 6.36 -11.34
N SER A 158 -1.78 5.58 -10.25
CA SER A 158 -2.24 4.18 -10.23
C SER A 158 -3.73 3.98 -9.95
N LYS A 159 -4.48 5.04 -9.62
CA LYS A 159 -5.92 4.96 -9.25
C LYS A 159 -6.82 6.00 -9.91
N GLY A 160 -6.26 7.00 -10.61
CA GLY A 160 -7.03 8.16 -11.07
C GLY A 160 -7.58 8.96 -9.89
N ASP A 161 -8.81 9.47 -10.04
CA ASP A 161 -9.49 10.25 -9.00
C ASP A 161 -9.90 9.39 -7.78
N ILE A 162 -9.56 9.88 -6.60
CA ILE A 162 -9.89 9.28 -5.30
C ILE A 162 -10.98 10.08 -4.62
N ALA A 163 -10.77 11.40 -4.47
CA ALA A 163 -11.70 12.30 -3.79
C ALA A 163 -11.54 13.78 -4.25
N PRO A 164 -11.87 14.10 -5.52
CA PRO A 164 -11.58 15.41 -6.12
C PRO A 164 -12.31 16.59 -5.45
N GLY A 165 -13.44 16.35 -4.78
CA GLY A 165 -14.22 17.39 -4.09
C GLY A 165 -13.76 17.75 -2.67
N LEU A 166 -12.78 17.05 -2.09
CA LEU A 166 -12.35 17.32 -0.72
C LEU A 166 -11.45 18.58 -0.62
N LYS A 167 -11.63 19.31 0.48
CA LYS A 167 -10.84 20.50 0.85
C LYS A 167 -9.74 20.10 1.84
N ALA A 168 -8.52 20.58 1.60
CA ALA A 168 -7.35 20.20 2.38
C ALA A 168 -7.48 20.62 3.86
N GLY A 169 -7.87 21.86 4.13
CA GLY A 169 -8.08 22.36 5.50
C GLY A 169 -9.06 21.50 6.31
N THR A 170 -10.25 21.22 5.78
CA THR A 170 -11.26 20.40 6.46
C THR A 170 -10.77 18.98 6.75
N GLN A 171 -10.13 18.32 5.77
CA GLN A 171 -9.61 16.97 5.98
C GLN A 171 -8.42 16.96 6.95
N ALA A 172 -7.59 18.00 6.95
CA ALA A 172 -6.46 18.15 7.86
C ALA A 172 -6.93 18.34 9.31
N THR A 173 -7.94 19.15 9.56
CA THR A 173 -8.56 19.29 10.89
C THR A 173 -9.14 17.97 11.37
N LEU A 174 -9.80 17.18 10.51
CA LEU A 174 -10.30 15.84 10.88
C LEU A 174 -9.18 14.87 11.25
N TYR A 175 -8.06 14.88 10.52
CA TYR A 175 -6.88 14.07 10.84
C TYR A 175 -6.21 14.51 12.16
N ALA A 176 -6.10 15.82 12.42
CA ALA A 176 -5.59 16.34 13.69
C ALA A 176 -6.49 15.93 14.88
N GLN A 177 -7.81 16.07 14.74
CA GLN A 177 -8.81 15.62 15.73
C GLN A 177 -8.85 14.10 15.97
N ALA A 178 -8.24 13.32 15.07
CA ALA A 178 -8.09 11.88 15.17
C ALA A 178 -6.75 11.44 15.77
N GLY A 179 -5.83 12.38 16.06
CA GLY A 179 -4.51 12.08 16.64
C GLY A 179 -3.41 11.81 15.62
N ALA A 180 -3.54 12.26 14.37
CA ALA A 180 -2.42 12.23 13.43
C ALA A 180 -1.27 13.11 13.95
N SER A 181 -0.05 12.57 13.96
CA SER A 181 1.18 13.27 14.40
C SER A 181 1.75 14.15 13.29
N ALA A 182 1.51 13.76 12.03
CA ALA A 182 1.82 14.54 10.84
C ALA A 182 0.68 14.44 9.81
N ILE A 183 0.61 15.40 8.90
CA ILE A 183 -0.31 15.40 7.76
C ILE A 183 0.50 15.58 6.49
N SER A 184 0.45 14.56 5.62
CA SER A 184 1.08 14.59 4.30
C SER A 184 0.12 15.24 3.31
N VAL A 185 0.52 16.33 2.67
CA VAL A 185 -0.30 17.03 1.68
C VAL A 185 0.38 16.92 0.32
N LEU A 186 -0.28 16.25 -0.63
CA LEU A 186 0.17 16.24 -2.01
C LEU A 186 0.05 17.65 -2.61
N THR A 187 1.16 18.17 -3.15
CA THR A 187 1.19 19.47 -3.84
C THR A 187 1.43 19.38 -5.35
N GLU A 188 1.72 18.18 -5.86
CA GLU A 188 1.87 17.91 -7.29
C GLU A 188 0.51 18.06 -8.03
N GLU A 189 0.49 18.81 -9.12
CA GLU A 189 -0.73 19.31 -9.77
C GLU A 189 -1.32 18.34 -10.81
N HIS A 190 -0.49 17.69 -11.63
CA HIS A 190 -0.95 17.00 -12.85
C HIS A 190 -1.52 15.61 -12.58
N TRP A 191 -0.82 14.81 -11.75
CA TRP A 191 -1.20 13.42 -11.44
C TRP A 191 -1.89 13.27 -10.09
N PHE A 192 -1.51 14.10 -9.11
CA PHE A 192 -2.06 14.02 -7.75
C PHE A 192 -3.19 15.03 -7.48
N LYS A 193 -3.35 16.04 -8.36
CA LYS A 193 -4.36 17.12 -8.25
C LYS A 193 -4.28 17.88 -6.91
N GLY A 194 -3.06 18.05 -6.43
CA GLY A 194 -2.70 18.86 -5.27
C GLY A 194 -2.37 20.31 -5.66
N SER A 195 -1.96 21.11 -4.67
CA SER A 195 -1.43 22.46 -4.87
C SER A 195 -0.71 22.98 -3.62
N LEU A 196 0.15 23.99 -3.76
CA LEU A 196 0.70 24.73 -2.62
C LEU A 196 -0.37 25.42 -1.76
N LYS A 197 -1.53 25.74 -2.35
CA LYS A 197 -2.68 26.28 -1.63
C LYS A 197 -3.25 25.25 -0.66
N ASP A 198 -3.33 23.98 -1.04
CA ASP A 198 -3.79 22.90 -0.16
C ASP A 198 -2.89 22.72 1.06
N LEU A 199 -1.57 22.81 0.86
CA LEU A 199 -0.56 22.78 1.92
C LEU A 199 -0.79 23.90 2.94
N LYS A 200 -0.98 25.13 2.45
CA LYS A 200 -1.25 26.31 3.28
C LYS A 200 -2.60 26.24 3.99
N GLU A 201 -3.65 25.78 3.31
CA GLU A 201 -4.98 25.58 3.92
C GLU A 201 -4.92 24.54 5.05
N ALA A 202 -4.23 23.40 4.85
CA ALA A 202 -4.03 22.38 5.88
C ALA A 202 -3.25 22.94 7.09
N ARG A 203 -2.19 23.72 6.84
CA ARG A 203 -1.37 24.32 7.90
C ARG A 203 -2.10 25.38 8.73
N LEU A 204 -2.97 26.17 8.11
CA LEU A 204 -3.75 27.19 8.80
C LEU A 204 -4.88 26.57 9.62
N ALA A 205 -5.66 25.65 9.03
CA ALA A 205 -6.78 24.99 9.71
C ALA A 205 -6.34 24.13 10.91
N THR A 206 -5.13 23.56 10.86
CA THR A 206 -4.54 22.83 12.00
C THR A 206 -3.94 23.74 13.07
N ALA A 207 -3.50 24.95 12.72
CA ALA A 207 -3.10 25.97 13.68
C ALA A 207 -4.30 26.52 14.47
N GLU A 208 -5.38 26.84 13.76
CA GLU A 208 -6.66 27.28 14.30
C GLU A 208 -7.21 26.23 15.29
N TYR A 209 -7.29 24.98 14.85
CA TYR A 209 -7.67 23.84 15.71
C TYR A 209 -6.83 23.74 17.00
N ALA A 210 -5.50 23.88 16.94
CA ALA A 210 -4.66 23.80 18.12
C ALA A 210 -4.88 24.99 19.07
N ASN A 211 -5.06 26.20 18.53
CA ASN A 211 -5.32 27.41 19.31
C ASN A 211 -6.68 27.35 20.03
N GLU A 212 -7.74 26.90 19.34
CA GLU A 212 -9.09 26.80 19.91
C GLU A 212 -9.19 25.80 21.07
N ASN A 213 -8.40 24.72 21.03
CA ASN A 213 -8.49 23.66 22.03
C ASN A 213 -7.69 23.94 23.32
N GLY A 214 -6.90 25.02 23.37
CA GLY A 214 -6.44 25.73 24.58
C GLY A 214 -5.63 25.00 25.65
N ASN A 215 -5.48 23.67 25.56
CA ASN A 215 -5.17 22.80 26.70
C ASN A 215 -3.97 21.87 26.41
N GLY A 216 -2.92 22.41 25.77
CA GLY A 216 -1.68 21.69 25.47
C GLY A 216 -1.67 20.85 24.19
N SER A 217 -2.78 20.78 23.44
CA SER A 217 -2.82 20.12 22.13
C SER A 217 -1.87 20.80 21.14
N THR A 218 -0.84 20.07 20.73
CA THR A 218 0.05 20.51 19.64
C THR A 218 -0.55 20.09 18.30
N ARG A 219 -0.56 20.98 17.31
CA ARG A 219 -0.93 20.65 15.92
C ARG A 219 -0.01 19.56 15.35
N PRO A 220 -0.45 18.76 14.37
CA PRO A 220 0.46 17.93 13.58
C PRO A 220 1.49 18.75 12.80
N ALA A 221 2.61 18.11 12.47
CA ALA A 221 3.54 18.61 11.46
C ALA A 221 2.95 18.46 10.04
N ILE A 222 3.14 19.45 9.18
CA ILE A 222 2.68 19.45 7.80
C ILE A 222 3.83 19.05 6.87
N LEU A 223 3.68 17.91 6.20
CA LEU A 223 4.61 17.41 5.19
C LEU A 223 4.16 17.85 3.80
N ARG A 224 4.99 18.61 3.08
CA ARG A 224 4.83 18.77 1.62
C ARG A 224 5.26 17.46 0.95
N LYS A 225 4.31 16.78 0.31
CA LYS A 225 4.53 15.57 -0.46
C LYS A 225 4.54 15.94 -1.95
N ASP A 226 5.73 15.98 -2.52
CA ASP A 226 5.99 16.45 -3.89
C ASP A 226 7.29 15.81 -4.40
N PHE A 227 7.54 15.92 -5.70
CA PHE A 227 8.80 15.51 -6.31
C PHE A 227 9.74 16.72 -6.24
N CYS A 228 10.34 16.91 -5.07
CA CYS A 228 11.19 18.05 -4.76
C CYS A 228 12.58 17.88 -5.40
N ILE A 229 12.99 18.86 -6.22
CA ILE A 229 14.21 18.80 -7.06
C ILE A 229 15.17 19.98 -6.83
N SER A 230 14.84 20.93 -5.95
CA SER A 230 15.69 22.11 -5.72
C SER A 230 15.46 22.77 -4.35
N ASN A 231 16.47 23.50 -3.86
CA ASN A 231 16.35 24.33 -2.65
C ASN A 231 15.23 25.36 -2.74
N TYR A 232 14.93 25.86 -3.95
CA TYR A 232 13.78 26.74 -4.19
C TYR A 232 12.46 26.09 -3.74
N MET A 233 12.21 24.83 -4.12
CA MET A 233 10.98 24.12 -3.73
C MET A 233 10.91 23.87 -2.22
N ILE A 234 12.05 23.77 -1.53
CA ILE A 234 12.12 23.66 -0.07
C ILE A 234 11.74 25.00 0.58
N ALA A 235 12.32 26.11 0.12
CA ALA A 235 11.98 27.46 0.60
C ALA A 235 10.51 27.81 0.33
N GLU A 236 10.01 27.45 -0.85
CA GLU A 236 8.60 27.60 -1.25
C GLU A 236 7.66 26.78 -0.34
N ALA A 237 8.06 25.57 0.06
CA ALA A 237 7.32 24.77 1.03
C ALA A 237 7.25 25.47 2.39
N ALA A 238 8.38 25.95 2.90
CA ALA A 238 8.50 26.64 4.17
C ALA A 238 7.73 27.98 4.20
N ALA A 239 7.72 28.72 3.08
CA ALA A 239 6.94 29.96 2.90
C ALA A 239 5.42 29.71 2.88
N ASN A 240 5.00 28.52 2.44
CA ASN A 240 3.60 28.06 2.48
C ASN A 240 3.25 27.24 3.73
N GLY A 241 4.17 27.17 4.70
CA GLY A 241 3.92 26.63 6.03
C GLY A 241 4.13 25.12 6.20
N ALA A 242 4.89 24.47 5.31
CA ALA A 242 5.39 23.12 5.58
C ALA A 242 6.34 23.11 6.80
N ASP A 243 6.25 22.05 7.58
CA ASP A 243 7.20 21.74 8.66
C ASP A 243 8.30 20.77 8.20
N THR A 244 8.01 20.00 7.16
CA THR A 244 8.88 18.98 6.58
C THR A 244 8.57 18.78 5.09
N ILE A 245 9.52 18.20 4.36
CA ILE A 245 9.52 18.03 2.91
C ILE A 245 9.91 16.60 2.57
N LEU A 246 9.28 16.04 1.53
CA LEU A 246 9.71 14.78 0.92
C LEU A 246 10.93 15.02 0.02
N LEU A 247 12.00 14.27 0.22
CA LEU A 247 13.13 14.16 -0.71
C LEU A 247 13.21 12.71 -1.17
N ILE A 248 13.31 12.43 -2.47
CA ILE A 248 13.30 11.06 -3.00
C ILE A 248 14.69 10.74 -3.55
N VAL A 249 15.35 9.68 -3.05
CA VAL A 249 16.70 9.31 -3.49
C VAL A 249 16.72 8.96 -4.97
N ALA A 250 15.76 8.17 -5.45
CA ALA A 250 15.63 7.72 -6.83
C ALA A 250 15.61 8.84 -7.91
N ILE A 251 15.33 10.10 -7.53
CA ILE A 251 15.23 11.24 -8.47
C ILE A 251 16.27 12.34 -8.22
N THR A 252 17.13 12.18 -7.21
CA THR A 252 18.00 13.26 -6.71
C THR A 252 19.46 12.81 -6.69
N PRO A 253 20.37 13.42 -7.48
CA PRO A 253 21.81 13.15 -7.40
C PRO A 253 22.34 13.30 -5.96
N SER A 254 23.25 12.43 -5.53
CA SER A 254 23.69 12.31 -4.12
C SER A 254 24.21 13.63 -3.51
N ILE A 255 24.99 14.41 -4.27
CA ILE A 255 25.50 15.73 -3.86
C ILE A 255 24.35 16.75 -3.69
N LEU A 256 23.37 16.73 -4.61
CA LEU A 256 22.20 17.58 -4.53
C LEU A 256 21.31 17.18 -3.35
N LEU A 257 21.11 15.87 -3.10
CA LEU A 257 20.36 15.35 -1.96
C LEU A 257 20.95 15.84 -0.64
N LYS A 258 22.27 15.74 -0.46
CA LYS A 258 22.95 16.29 0.74
C LYS A 258 22.71 17.79 0.88
N THR A 259 22.88 18.54 -0.21
CA THR A 259 22.69 20.00 -0.24
C THR A 259 21.26 20.39 0.13
N MET A 260 20.27 19.63 -0.34
CA MET A 260 18.85 19.81 -0.04
C MET A 260 18.50 19.44 1.42
N ILE A 261 19.11 18.38 1.97
CA ILE A 261 18.98 18.01 3.39
C ILE A 261 19.55 19.11 4.30
N ASP A 262 20.76 19.59 4.01
CA ASP A 262 21.40 20.65 4.78
C ASP A 262 20.62 21.97 4.68
N TYR A 263 20.11 22.31 3.49
CA TYR A 263 19.29 23.50 3.29
C TYR A 263 17.95 23.42 4.04
N ALA A 264 17.22 22.30 3.97
CA ALA A 264 16.00 22.08 4.75
C ALA A 264 16.23 22.27 6.25
N ARG A 265 17.34 21.72 6.78
CA ARG A 265 17.73 21.86 8.19
C ARG A 265 18.09 23.28 8.57
N SER A 266 18.66 24.08 7.66
CA SER A 266 18.91 25.50 7.91
C SER A 266 17.63 26.31 8.13
N LEU A 267 16.50 25.87 7.56
CA LEU A 267 15.15 26.40 7.81
C LEU A 267 14.45 25.77 9.03
N GLY A 268 15.10 24.83 9.73
CA GLY A 268 14.54 24.08 10.87
C GLY A 268 13.75 22.82 10.50
N MET A 269 13.57 22.53 9.21
CA MET A 269 12.83 21.37 8.70
C MET A 269 13.73 20.11 8.75
N GLU A 270 13.22 19.02 9.32
CA GLU A 270 13.84 17.71 9.10
C GLU A 270 13.14 17.01 7.93
N PRO A 271 13.82 16.73 6.81
CA PRO A 271 13.18 16.11 5.65
C PRO A 271 12.86 14.63 5.88
N LEU A 272 11.78 14.16 5.25
CA LEU A 272 11.51 12.74 5.06
C LEU A 272 12.22 12.28 3.79
N VAL A 273 13.30 11.49 3.93
CA VAL A 273 14.10 11.01 2.80
C VAL A 273 13.59 9.64 2.39
N GLU A 274 12.97 9.55 1.21
CA GLU A 274 12.32 8.36 0.69
C GLU A 274 13.28 7.44 -0.06
N VAL A 275 13.26 6.15 0.32
CA VAL A 275 14.03 5.05 -0.26
C VAL A 275 13.12 3.85 -0.59
N HIS A 276 13.50 3.06 -1.58
CA HIS A 276 12.84 1.84 -2.03
C HIS A 276 13.77 0.60 -2.04
N ALA A 277 15.09 0.80 -2.13
CA ALA A 277 16.09 -0.27 -2.19
C ALA A 277 17.25 -0.06 -1.21
N GLU A 278 18.02 -1.12 -0.92
CA GLU A 278 19.18 -1.07 -0.01
C GLU A 278 20.27 -0.09 -0.51
N ILE A 279 20.52 -0.03 -1.82
CA ILE A 279 21.46 0.93 -2.41
C ILE A 279 21.04 2.40 -2.21
N GLU A 280 19.74 2.69 -2.17
CA GLU A 280 19.24 4.04 -1.90
C GLU A 280 19.39 4.41 -0.41
N LEU A 281 19.36 3.41 0.48
CA LEU A 281 19.63 3.62 1.91
C LEU A 281 21.08 4.05 2.15
N ASP A 282 22.05 3.47 1.42
CA ASP A 282 23.44 3.90 1.45
C ASP A 282 23.56 5.40 1.11
N VAL A 283 22.97 5.81 0.00
CA VAL A 283 22.95 7.22 -0.46
C VAL A 283 22.23 8.12 0.56
N ALA A 284 21.10 7.70 1.13
CA ALA A 284 20.37 8.47 2.14
C ALA A 284 21.21 8.68 3.41
N ILE A 285 21.87 7.63 3.92
CA ILE A 285 22.72 7.71 5.12
C ILE A 285 23.95 8.58 4.85
N ALA A 286 24.61 8.43 3.68
CA ALA A 286 25.77 9.23 3.29
C ALA A 286 25.43 10.72 3.11
N ALA A 287 24.23 11.02 2.58
CA ALA A 287 23.69 12.39 2.52
C ALA A 287 23.22 12.93 3.89
N GLY A 288 23.28 12.11 4.94
CA GLY A 288 23.01 12.51 6.32
C GLY A 288 21.53 12.50 6.70
N ALA A 289 20.68 11.72 6.03
CA ALA A 289 19.26 11.55 6.40
C ALA A 289 19.09 10.98 7.81
N ARG A 290 18.11 11.48 8.58
CA ARG A 290 17.72 10.87 9.88
C ARG A 290 16.31 10.30 9.88
N VAL A 291 15.39 10.91 9.13
CA VAL A 291 14.03 10.36 8.94
C VAL A 291 13.96 9.69 7.58
N ILE A 292 13.92 8.36 7.57
CA ILE A 292 14.03 7.52 6.38
C ILE A 292 12.65 6.93 6.06
N GLY A 293 12.06 7.37 4.96
CA GLY A 293 10.79 6.88 4.46
C GLY A 293 10.97 5.66 3.58
N VAL A 294 10.48 4.49 3.99
CA VAL A 294 10.60 3.27 3.18
C VAL A 294 9.33 3.09 2.36
N ASN A 295 9.41 3.30 1.05
CA ASN A 295 8.28 3.13 0.17
C ASN A 295 8.08 1.67 -0.21
N ASN A 296 7.09 1.03 0.41
CA ASN A 296 6.70 -0.34 0.12
C ASN A 296 6.04 -0.50 -1.26
N ARG A 297 5.88 0.57 -2.04
CA ARG A 297 5.46 0.53 -3.44
C ARG A 297 6.61 0.95 -4.36
N ASN A 298 6.99 0.10 -5.30
CA ASN A 298 7.94 0.45 -6.35
C ASN A 298 7.36 1.57 -7.23
N LEU A 299 8.09 2.66 -7.45
CA LEU A 299 7.59 3.83 -8.19
C LEU A 299 7.70 3.70 -9.72
N HIS A 300 8.42 2.69 -10.23
CA HIS A 300 8.50 2.37 -11.66
C HIS A 300 7.41 1.36 -12.07
N THR A 301 7.17 0.31 -11.26
CA THR A 301 6.23 -0.78 -11.58
C THR A 301 4.88 -0.73 -10.84
N PHE A 302 4.77 0.11 -9.80
CA PHE A 302 3.64 0.17 -8.85
C PHE A 302 3.34 -1.11 -8.06
N GLN A 303 4.16 -2.16 -8.17
CA GLN A 303 4.11 -3.35 -7.31
C GLN A 303 4.33 -2.99 -5.85
N MET A 304 3.80 -3.80 -4.94
CA MET A 304 3.81 -3.54 -3.50
C MET A 304 4.43 -4.70 -2.73
N ASP A 305 5.51 -4.43 -2.01
CA ASP A 305 6.14 -5.38 -1.09
C ASP A 305 6.28 -4.76 0.30
N LEU A 306 5.47 -5.24 1.25
CA LEU A 306 5.54 -4.82 2.65
C LEU A 306 6.82 -5.32 3.36
N ALA A 307 7.54 -6.28 2.78
CA ALA A 307 8.82 -6.72 3.32
C ALA A 307 9.97 -5.73 3.02
N THR A 308 9.79 -4.70 2.19
CA THR A 308 10.81 -3.67 1.97
C THR A 308 11.14 -2.92 3.26
N THR A 309 10.11 -2.51 4.03
CA THR A 309 10.33 -1.88 5.37
C THR A 309 11.06 -2.82 6.33
N ASP A 310 10.74 -4.13 6.33
CA ASP A 310 11.39 -5.11 7.20
C ASP A 310 12.88 -5.26 6.86
N ARG A 311 13.23 -5.34 5.57
CA ARG A 311 14.62 -5.42 5.09
C ARG A 311 15.41 -4.16 5.46
N THR A 312 14.85 -2.96 5.24
CA THR A 312 15.51 -1.70 5.62
C THR A 312 15.74 -1.59 7.14
N ALA A 313 14.82 -2.09 7.96
CA ALA A 313 14.98 -2.12 9.42
C ALA A 313 16.11 -3.10 9.84
N GLU A 314 16.18 -4.27 9.21
CA GLU A 314 17.25 -5.26 9.42
C GLU A 314 18.62 -4.74 8.94
N GLU A 315 18.66 -3.99 7.84
CA GLU A 315 19.84 -3.30 7.31
C GLU A 315 20.38 -2.25 8.29
N LEU A 316 19.52 -1.36 8.78
CA LEU A 316 19.88 -0.37 9.81
C LEU A 316 20.32 -1.02 11.12
N THR A 317 19.69 -2.12 11.52
CA THR A 317 20.12 -2.92 12.69
C THR A 317 21.54 -3.46 12.50
N ARG A 318 21.84 -4.03 11.33
CA ARG A 318 23.16 -4.61 11.03
C ARG A 318 24.28 -3.56 11.01
N ARG A 319 23.95 -2.32 10.65
CA ARG A 319 24.85 -1.15 10.65
C ARG A 319 25.04 -0.54 12.04
N GLY A 320 24.28 -0.97 13.05
CA GLY A 320 24.30 -0.37 14.39
C GLY A 320 23.66 1.02 14.45
N CYS A 321 22.79 1.37 13.49
CA CYS A 321 22.05 2.62 13.51
C CYS A 321 20.96 2.57 14.60
N ASP A 322 20.95 3.54 15.50
CA ASP A 322 19.95 3.64 16.55
C ASP A 322 18.63 4.23 16.00
N TYR A 323 17.64 3.36 15.77
CA TYR A 323 16.34 3.72 15.20
C TYR A 323 15.13 3.16 15.98
N ASP A 324 15.32 2.35 17.03
CA ASP A 324 14.24 1.51 17.59
C ASP A 324 13.26 2.29 18.49
N HIS A 325 12.10 2.63 17.93
CA HIS A 325 11.08 3.42 18.62
C HIS A 325 10.20 2.62 19.61
N ARG A 326 10.44 1.30 19.79
CA ARG A 326 9.71 0.47 20.77
C ARG A 326 10.12 0.76 22.22
N GLN A 327 11.31 1.31 22.44
CA GLN A 327 11.86 1.46 23.77
C GLN A 327 11.10 2.55 24.54
N VAL A 328 10.41 2.12 25.61
CA VAL A 328 9.88 3.01 26.63
C VAL A 328 11.02 3.34 27.59
N ASN A 329 11.05 4.56 28.14
CA ASN A 329 11.73 4.84 29.40
C ASN A 329 11.07 4.01 30.52
N SER A 330 11.45 2.73 30.64
CA SER A 330 11.06 1.88 31.76
C SER A 330 11.73 2.46 33.01
N GLY A 331 10.91 2.89 33.97
CA GLY A 331 11.35 3.72 35.09
C GLY A 331 12.29 3.03 36.08
N SER A 332 13.56 2.85 35.72
CA SER A 332 14.66 2.76 36.67
C SER A 332 14.99 4.17 37.16
N VAL A 333 14.96 4.36 38.48
CA VAL A 333 15.14 5.66 39.13
C VAL A 333 16.63 6.02 39.18
N ASP A 334 17.18 6.36 38.03
CA ASP A 334 18.47 7.04 37.89
C ASP A 334 18.31 8.21 36.92
N GLU A 335 17.93 9.37 37.46
CA GLU A 335 17.68 10.62 36.72
C GLU A 335 18.95 11.16 36.01
N SER A 336 20.10 10.52 36.19
CA SER A 336 21.35 10.87 35.52
C SER A 336 21.52 10.24 34.13
N ALA A 337 20.74 9.20 33.79
CA ALA A 337 20.84 8.46 32.54
C ALA A 337 19.54 8.52 31.72
N SER A 338 19.26 9.67 31.10
CA SER A 338 18.26 9.75 30.03
C SER A 338 18.64 8.75 28.93
N ALA A 339 17.79 7.74 28.68
CA ALA A 339 17.94 6.90 27.50
C ALA A 339 18.02 7.82 26.27
N SER A 340 19.02 7.60 25.41
CA SER A 340 19.19 8.41 24.22
C SER A 340 18.02 8.17 23.28
N LYS A 341 17.35 9.24 22.85
CA LYS A 341 16.33 9.14 21.80
C LYS A 341 17.00 8.65 20.52
N PRO A 342 16.35 7.75 19.74
CA PRO A 342 16.95 7.15 18.56
C PRO A 342 17.37 8.22 17.55
N GLY A 343 18.63 8.14 17.09
CA GLY A 343 19.22 9.11 16.17
C GLY A 343 18.57 9.12 14.78
N TYR A 344 17.93 8.01 14.42
CA TYR A 344 17.19 7.79 13.17
C TYR A 344 15.72 7.46 13.46
N ALA A 345 14.84 7.69 12.49
CA ALA A 345 13.48 7.19 12.49
C ALA A 345 13.14 6.55 11.15
N ILE A 346 12.64 5.31 11.18
CA ILE A 346 12.05 4.66 10.01
C ILE A 346 10.57 5.06 9.92
N CYS A 347 10.13 5.39 8.71
CA CYS A 347 8.76 5.73 8.37
C CYS A 347 8.26 4.78 7.29
N ALA A 348 7.38 3.84 7.61
CA ALA A 348 6.79 2.95 6.61
C ALA A 348 5.82 3.72 5.72
N LEU A 349 6.01 3.70 4.40
CA LEU A 349 5.15 4.38 3.43
C LEU A 349 4.45 3.36 2.53
N SER A 350 3.19 3.65 2.16
CA SER A 350 2.35 2.81 1.30
C SER A 350 1.95 1.44 1.88
N GLY A 351 0.76 0.97 1.51
CA GLY A 351 0.35 -0.44 1.69
C GLY A 351 -0.23 -0.84 3.05
N MET A 352 -0.19 0.02 4.07
CA MET A 352 -0.85 -0.24 5.35
C MET A 352 -2.32 0.17 5.31
N SER A 353 -3.20 -0.61 5.92
CA SER A 353 -4.64 -0.34 5.99
C SER A 353 -5.34 -0.82 7.26
N SER A 354 -4.62 -1.52 8.15
CA SER A 354 -5.15 -2.16 9.35
C SER A 354 -4.20 -2.04 10.55
N ALA A 355 -4.74 -2.24 11.76
CA ALA A 355 -3.94 -2.36 12.98
C ALA A 355 -2.87 -3.46 12.91
N HIS A 356 -3.08 -4.54 12.15
CA HIS A 356 -2.08 -5.59 11.99
C HIS A 356 -0.87 -5.12 11.15
N ASP A 357 -1.11 -4.34 10.09
CA ASP A 357 -0.02 -3.75 9.27
C ASP A 357 0.83 -2.79 10.11
N VAL A 358 0.19 -2.04 10.99
CA VAL A 358 0.85 -1.12 11.94
C VAL A 358 1.62 -1.91 13.01
N ASP A 359 1.02 -2.95 13.60
CA ASP A 359 1.70 -3.77 14.61
C ASP A 359 2.96 -4.46 14.05
N ARG A 360 2.91 -5.01 12.82
CA ARG A 360 4.08 -5.58 12.12
C ARG A 360 5.28 -4.63 12.15
N TYR A 361 5.08 -3.38 11.73
CA TYR A 361 6.15 -2.40 11.67
C TYR A 361 6.53 -1.86 13.06
N ARG A 362 5.58 -1.72 13.99
CA ARG A 362 5.88 -1.39 15.39
C ARG A 362 6.79 -2.45 16.01
N GLN A 363 6.55 -3.73 15.76
CA GLN A 363 7.40 -4.83 16.21
C GLN A 363 8.85 -4.77 15.66
N LYS A 364 9.10 -4.09 14.55
CA LYS A 364 10.42 -3.90 13.92
C LYS A 364 11.17 -2.64 14.39
N GLY A 365 10.58 -1.81 15.26
CA GLY A 365 11.17 -0.55 15.72
C GLY A 365 10.81 0.69 14.87
N VAL A 366 9.90 0.54 13.90
CA VAL A 366 9.46 1.65 13.03
C VAL A 366 8.72 2.71 13.83
N GLY A 367 9.14 3.97 13.69
CA GLY A 367 8.62 5.09 14.46
C GLY A 367 7.35 5.72 13.89
N MET A 368 7.15 5.69 12.56
CA MET A 368 5.99 6.30 11.90
C MET A 368 5.42 5.43 10.76
N CYS A 369 4.12 5.53 10.52
CA CYS A 369 3.49 5.08 9.27
C CYS A 369 2.89 6.25 8.49
N LEU A 370 2.97 6.21 7.16
CA LEU A 370 2.30 7.15 6.26
C LEU A 370 1.17 6.45 5.50
N ILE A 371 -0.07 6.84 5.80
CA ILE A 371 -1.27 6.18 5.31
C ILE A 371 -2.16 7.19 4.57
N GLY A 372 -2.56 6.84 3.34
CA GLY A 372 -3.32 7.72 2.46
C GLY A 372 -4.57 7.09 1.86
N GLU A 373 -4.42 6.11 0.95
CA GLU A 373 -5.54 5.61 0.15
C GLU A 373 -6.70 5.05 1.01
N SER A 374 -6.41 4.31 2.06
CA SER A 374 -7.42 3.77 3.00
C SER A 374 -8.15 4.88 3.77
N LEU A 375 -7.42 5.90 4.27
CA LEU A 375 -8.01 7.03 5.00
C LEU A 375 -8.83 7.94 4.10
N MET A 376 -8.35 8.25 2.89
CA MET A 376 -9.08 9.07 1.90
C MET A 376 -10.35 8.39 1.36
N ARG A 377 -10.47 7.06 1.50
CA ARG A 377 -11.68 6.28 1.16
C ARG A 377 -12.58 5.99 2.36
N ALA A 378 -12.16 6.31 3.58
CA ALA A 378 -12.91 5.99 4.80
C ALA A 378 -14.12 6.92 4.95
N ALA A 379 -15.30 6.34 5.17
CA ALA A 379 -16.52 7.11 5.47
C ALA A 379 -16.42 7.88 6.81
N ASN A 380 -15.63 7.36 7.75
CA ASN A 380 -15.27 8.02 9.00
C ASN A 380 -13.75 7.95 9.21
N PRO A 381 -12.98 8.98 8.77
CA PRO A 381 -11.53 9.01 8.92
C PRO A 381 -11.05 8.92 10.38
N LYS A 382 -11.82 9.44 11.35
CA LYS A 382 -11.46 9.36 12.77
C LYS A 382 -11.53 7.93 13.29
N ALA A 383 -12.61 7.22 13.00
CA ALA A 383 -12.73 5.81 13.37
C ALA A 383 -11.69 4.94 12.64
N ALA A 384 -11.38 5.24 11.37
CA ALA A 384 -10.34 4.55 10.62
C ALA A 384 -8.95 4.72 11.25
N ILE A 385 -8.60 5.92 11.72
CA ILE A 385 -7.34 6.19 12.43
C ILE A 385 -7.29 5.50 13.80
N GLN A 386 -8.38 5.56 14.57
CA GLN A 386 -8.48 4.86 15.87
C GLN A 386 -8.34 3.34 15.70
N GLY A 387 -8.90 2.77 14.64
CA GLY A 387 -8.78 1.36 14.26
C GLY A 387 -7.39 0.92 13.76
N LEU A 388 -6.37 1.79 13.81
CA LEU A 388 -4.97 1.44 13.53
C LEU A 388 -4.21 0.97 14.77
N CYS A 389 -4.76 1.14 15.99
CA CYS A 389 -4.12 0.74 17.26
C CYS A 389 -2.64 1.18 17.36
N LEU A 390 -2.41 2.49 17.19
CA LEU A 390 -1.07 3.09 17.11
C LEU A 390 -0.24 2.85 18.39
N HIS A 391 -0.87 2.85 19.56
CA HIS A 391 -0.23 2.50 20.84
C HIS A 391 -0.24 0.97 21.05
N PRO A 392 0.86 0.34 21.54
CA PRO A 392 0.95 -1.11 21.69
C PRO A 392 -0.13 -1.72 22.60
N ASN A 393 -0.53 -1.01 23.66
CA ASN A 393 -1.62 -1.49 24.52
C ASN A 393 -2.97 -1.50 23.79
N ASP A 394 -3.24 -0.58 22.88
CA ASP A 394 -4.52 -0.54 22.14
C ASP A 394 -4.63 -1.77 21.26
N TYR A 395 -3.52 -2.20 20.64
CA TYR A 395 -3.49 -3.42 19.84
C TYR A 395 -3.68 -4.65 20.72
N ASN A 396 -2.93 -4.77 21.82
CA ASN A 396 -3.07 -5.88 22.77
C ASN A 396 -4.51 -5.98 23.32
N THR A 397 -5.11 -4.86 23.71
CA THR A 397 -6.51 -4.77 24.13
C THR A 397 -7.44 -5.20 23.00
N TYR A 398 -7.27 -4.67 21.78
CA TYR A 398 -8.04 -5.06 20.59
C TYR A 398 -7.98 -6.57 20.31
N ILE A 399 -6.83 -7.23 20.43
CA ILE A 399 -6.77 -8.71 20.29
C ILE A 399 -7.41 -9.42 21.49
N SER A 400 -7.25 -8.90 22.70
CA SER A 400 -7.77 -9.55 23.93
C SER A 400 -9.29 -9.43 24.06
N GLU A 401 -9.89 -8.27 23.78
CA GLU A 401 -11.34 -8.06 23.80
C GLU A 401 -12.02 -8.79 22.64
N SER A 402 -11.43 -8.76 21.44
CA SER A 402 -11.91 -9.58 20.30
C SER A 402 -11.70 -11.09 20.48
N THR A 403 -11.07 -11.55 21.57
CA THR A 403 -10.95 -12.97 21.95
C THR A 403 -11.64 -13.34 23.27
N SER A 404 -12.05 -12.36 24.09
CA SER A 404 -12.73 -12.60 25.37
C SER A 404 -14.24 -12.37 25.32
N SER A 405 -14.76 -11.55 24.38
CA SER A 405 -16.20 -11.42 24.14
C SER A 405 -16.52 -10.82 22.76
N GLY A 406 -16.82 -11.64 21.76
CA GLY A 406 -17.32 -11.12 20.49
C GLY A 406 -17.42 -12.11 19.35
N ALA A 407 -18.37 -11.83 18.45
CA ALA A 407 -18.47 -12.42 17.13
C ALA A 407 -17.20 -12.19 16.30
N TYR A 408 -16.85 -13.13 15.42
CA TYR A 408 -15.86 -12.95 14.36
C TYR A 408 -16.44 -11.99 13.30
N THR A 409 -16.21 -10.69 13.46
CA THR A 409 -16.82 -9.62 12.65
C THR A 409 -15.86 -8.98 11.64
N ALA A 410 -14.77 -9.67 11.28
CA ALA A 410 -13.77 -9.13 10.34
C ALA A 410 -14.34 -8.80 8.94
N GLY A 411 -15.50 -9.35 8.58
CA GLY A 411 -16.09 -9.26 7.26
C GLY A 411 -15.33 -10.11 6.23
N THR A 412 -15.72 -10.02 4.96
CA THR A 412 -15.13 -10.84 3.91
C THR A 412 -13.71 -10.38 3.54
N LYS A 413 -12.72 -11.16 3.98
CA LYS A 413 -11.29 -10.96 3.69
C LYS A 413 -10.79 -11.85 2.56
N MET A 414 -11.42 -13.02 2.40
CA MET A 414 -10.90 -14.12 1.57
C MET A 414 -11.79 -14.40 0.36
N ILE A 415 -11.20 -14.42 -0.83
CA ILE A 415 -11.87 -14.84 -2.06
C ILE A 415 -11.12 -16.01 -2.67
N LYS A 416 -11.82 -17.13 -2.87
CA LYS A 416 -11.30 -18.35 -3.47
C LYS A 416 -12.00 -18.65 -4.80
N VAL A 417 -11.21 -19.06 -5.79
CA VAL A 417 -11.70 -19.53 -7.09
C VAL A 417 -11.23 -20.96 -7.30
N CYS A 418 -12.17 -21.89 -7.43
CA CYS A 418 -11.95 -23.34 -7.33
C CYS A 418 -12.26 -24.09 -8.62
N GLY A 419 -11.53 -25.17 -8.88
CA GLY A 419 -11.65 -25.96 -10.10
C GLY A 419 -10.96 -25.30 -11.30
N ILE A 420 -9.79 -24.71 -11.03
CA ILE A 420 -8.87 -24.18 -12.04
C ILE A 420 -8.08 -25.35 -12.64
N THR A 421 -8.01 -25.42 -13.98
CA THR A 421 -7.38 -26.55 -14.70
C THR A 421 -6.23 -26.16 -15.62
N ASN A 422 -5.99 -24.85 -15.78
CA ASN A 422 -5.00 -24.24 -16.66
C ASN A 422 -4.47 -22.95 -16.02
N LYS A 423 -3.32 -22.47 -16.50
CA LYS A 423 -2.62 -21.30 -15.95
C LYS A 423 -3.29 -19.97 -16.32
N GLU A 424 -3.98 -19.89 -17.46
CA GLU A 424 -4.65 -18.69 -17.95
C GLU A 424 -5.78 -18.28 -16.98
N ASP A 425 -6.66 -19.22 -16.63
CA ASP A 425 -7.72 -19.05 -15.65
C ASP A 425 -7.17 -18.71 -14.25
N ALA A 426 -6.05 -19.33 -13.87
CA ALA A 426 -5.36 -19.04 -12.61
C ALA A 426 -4.88 -17.58 -12.55
N LEU A 427 -4.24 -17.11 -13.62
CA LEU A 427 -3.73 -15.74 -13.73
C LEU A 427 -4.86 -14.71 -13.76
N VAL A 428 -6.00 -15.01 -14.40
CA VAL A 428 -7.19 -14.14 -14.37
C VAL A 428 -7.75 -14.03 -12.95
N ALA A 429 -7.93 -15.15 -12.25
CA ALA A 429 -8.39 -15.13 -10.85
C ALA A 429 -7.42 -14.35 -9.94
N CYS A 430 -6.10 -14.52 -10.12
CA CYS A 430 -5.09 -13.76 -9.40
C CYS A 430 -5.15 -12.25 -9.70
N LYS A 431 -5.22 -11.85 -10.98
CA LYS A 431 -5.34 -10.44 -11.41
C LYS A 431 -6.58 -9.74 -10.85
N MET A 432 -7.70 -10.46 -10.76
CA MET A 432 -8.93 -9.94 -10.15
C MET A 432 -8.85 -9.86 -8.61
N GLY A 433 -7.87 -10.54 -8.00
CA GLY A 433 -7.59 -10.49 -6.58
C GLY A 433 -8.25 -11.62 -5.78
N ALA A 434 -8.30 -12.84 -6.34
CA ALA A 434 -8.52 -14.05 -5.54
C ALA A 434 -7.27 -14.38 -4.70
N ASN A 435 -7.48 -14.67 -3.42
CA ASN A 435 -6.43 -15.07 -2.47
C ASN A 435 -6.04 -16.54 -2.65
N LEU A 436 -7.00 -17.39 -3.01
CA LEU A 436 -6.87 -18.84 -3.02
C LEU A 436 -7.28 -19.42 -4.38
N ILE A 437 -6.42 -20.23 -4.98
CA ILE A 437 -6.56 -20.82 -6.31
C ILE A 437 -6.71 -22.34 -6.16
N GLY A 438 -7.93 -22.86 -6.33
CA GLY A 438 -8.25 -24.27 -6.08
C GLY A 438 -8.04 -25.17 -7.30
N THR A 439 -7.13 -26.13 -7.20
CA THR A 439 -6.91 -27.22 -8.17
C THR A 439 -7.45 -28.53 -7.61
N ILE A 440 -8.18 -29.33 -8.39
CA ILE A 440 -8.92 -30.49 -7.84
C ILE A 440 -8.24 -31.80 -8.23
N PHE A 441 -7.92 -32.65 -7.25
CA PHE A 441 -7.33 -33.99 -7.44
C PHE A 441 -8.34 -35.14 -7.23
N ALA A 442 -9.60 -34.82 -6.91
CA ALA A 442 -10.68 -35.81 -6.74
C ALA A 442 -11.04 -36.47 -8.09
N PRO A 443 -10.79 -37.80 -8.29
CA PRO A 443 -10.88 -38.43 -9.62
C PRO A 443 -12.26 -38.41 -10.27
N LYS A 444 -13.33 -38.28 -9.47
CA LYS A 444 -14.71 -38.19 -9.96
C LYS A 444 -15.10 -36.78 -10.42
N SER A 445 -14.28 -35.77 -10.14
CA SER A 445 -14.56 -34.39 -10.52
C SER A 445 -14.38 -34.19 -12.03
N LYS A 446 -15.37 -33.56 -12.67
CA LYS A 446 -15.23 -33.04 -14.05
C LYS A 446 -14.13 -31.99 -14.22
N ARG A 447 -13.53 -31.55 -13.11
CA ARG A 447 -12.48 -30.54 -12.99
C ARG A 447 -11.18 -31.14 -12.42
N CYS A 448 -11.05 -32.47 -12.41
CA CYS A 448 -9.85 -33.13 -11.93
C CYS A 448 -8.65 -32.77 -12.81
N VAL A 449 -7.57 -32.30 -12.21
CA VAL A 449 -6.32 -31.94 -12.91
C VAL A 449 -5.33 -33.09 -12.90
N ARG A 450 -4.45 -33.11 -13.89
CA ARG A 450 -3.22 -33.92 -13.87
C ARG A 450 -2.10 -33.17 -13.13
N VAL A 451 -1.04 -33.91 -12.78
CA VAL A 451 0.17 -33.37 -12.11
C VAL A 451 0.87 -32.27 -12.92
N ASP A 452 0.95 -32.42 -14.25
CA ASP A 452 1.52 -31.41 -15.15
C ASP A 452 0.70 -30.11 -15.14
N GLN A 453 -0.63 -30.20 -15.26
CA GLN A 453 -1.53 -29.04 -15.17
C GLN A 453 -1.44 -28.34 -13.81
N ALA A 454 -1.37 -29.11 -12.71
CA ALA A 454 -1.21 -28.55 -11.37
C ALA A 454 0.12 -27.81 -11.22
N LYS A 455 1.22 -28.37 -11.75
CA LYS A 455 2.54 -27.70 -11.79
C LYS A 455 2.53 -26.40 -12.59
N GLU A 456 1.85 -26.37 -13.73
CA GLU A 456 1.71 -25.14 -14.52
C GLU A 456 0.92 -24.06 -13.77
N VAL A 457 -0.17 -24.42 -13.10
CA VAL A 457 -0.93 -23.51 -12.25
C VAL A 457 -0.09 -23.01 -11.08
N VAL A 458 0.63 -23.90 -10.37
CA VAL A 458 1.52 -23.52 -9.27
C VAL A 458 2.63 -22.58 -9.75
N ALA A 459 3.28 -22.89 -10.87
CA ALA A 459 4.32 -22.03 -11.43
C ALA A 459 3.77 -20.63 -11.79
N ALA A 460 2.62 -20.56 -12.47
CA ALA A 460 2.01 -19.28 -12.84
C ALA A 460 1.57 -18.44 -11.62
N VAL A 461 0.96 -19.08 -10.62
CA VAL A 461 0.52 -18.42 -9.38
C VAL A 461 1.72 -17.97 -8.53
N ARG A 462 2.79 -18.77 -8.47
CA ARG A 462 4.05 -18.42 -7.80
C ARG A 462 4.76 -17.24 -8.47
N THR A 463 4.85 -17.25 -9.80
CA THR A 463 5.40 -16.13 -10.59
C THR A 463 4.57 -14.86 -10.37
N PHE A 464 3.23 -14.95 -10.41
CA PHE A 464 2.36 -13.81 -10.11
C PHE A 464 2.51 -13.30 -8.67
N GLY A 465 2.71 -14.20 -7.70
CA GLY A 465 2.96 -13.88 -6.30
C GLY A 465 4.43 -13.54 -5.96
N GLU A 466 5.27 -13.33 -6.97
CA GLU A 466 6.70 -12.96 -6.85
C GLU A 466 7.47 -13.85 -5.86
N ARG A 467 7.31 -15.17 -6.01
CA ARG A 467 7.96 -16.18 -5.16
C ARG A 467 8.37 -17.41 -5.97
N THR A 468 9.48 -18.03 -5.60
CA THR A 468 9.94 -19.30 -6.19
C THR A 468 9.50 -20.52 -5.37
N ALA A 469 9.27 -20.33 -4.06
CA ALA A 469 8.96 -21.37 -3.09
C ALA A 469 7.51 -21.32 -2.54
N ARG A 470 7.17 -22.32 -1.72
CA ARG A 470 5.99 -22.31 -0.84
C ARG A 470 6.17 -21.18 0.20
N LEU A 471 5.07 -20.57 0.67
CA LEU A 471 5.15 -19.61 1.79
C LEU A 471 5.04 -20.36 3.12
N ASP A 472 5.91 -20.01 4.06
CA ASP A 472 5.93 -20.61 5.40
C ASP A 472 4.87 -19.98 6.31
N PHE A 473 4.18 -20.82 7.07
CA PHE A 473 3.21 -20.39 8.07
C PHE A 473 3.93 -20.15 9.41
N PRO A 474 3.76 -18.98 10.07
CA PRO A 474 4.45 -18.67 11.31
C PRO A 474 4.28 -19.76 12.37
N SER A 475 5.39 -20.28 12.90
CA SER A 475 5.37 -21.30 13.95
C SER A 475 4.59 -20.84 15.19
N SER A 476 4.63 -19.53 15.48
CA SER A 476 3.84 -18.89 16.53
C SER A 476 2.33 -19.02 16.29
N ALA A 477 1.86 -18.94 15.04
CA ALA A 477 0.46 -19.12 14.67
C ALA A 477 0.05 -20.59 14.61
N MET A 478 0.96 -21.48 14.17
CA MET A 478 0.69 -22.91 14.05
C MET A 478 0.74 -23.65 15.39
N ASN A 479 1.49 -23.14 16.39
CA ASN A 479 1.47 -23.69 17.74
C ASN A 479 0.12 -23.43 18.43
N SER A 480 -0.47 -24.53 18.93
CA SER A 480 -1.80 -24.61 19.56
C SER A 480 -1.73 -24.98 21.05
N GLU A 481 -0.55 -24.95 21.68
CA GLU A 481 -0.38 -25.17 23.11
C GLU A 481 -1.20 -24.16 23.95
N ASN A 482 -1.93 -24.68 24.95
CA ASN A 482 -2.71 -23.93 25.93
C ASN A 482 -3.79 -22.97 25.37
N VAL A 483 -4.28 -23.18 24.14
CA VAL A 483 -5.40 -22.44 23.56
C VAL A 483 -6.57 -23.36 23.19
N SER A 484 -7.80 -22.84 23.18
CA SER A 484 -8.98 -23.64 22.78
C SER A 484 -8.96 -23.96 21.28
N PRO A 485 -9.67 -25.02 20.83
CA PRO A 485 -9.77 -25.35 19.40
C PRO A 485 -10.23 -24.18 18.53
N LEU A 486 -11.23 -23.42 19.00
CA LEU A 486 -11.72 -22.22 18.34
C LEU A 486 -10.65 -21.11 18.27
N GLN A 487 -9.95 -20.83 19.38
CA GLN A 487 -8.87 -19.83 19.40
C GLN A 487 -7.71 -20.21 18.49
N SER A 488 -7.32 -21.49 18.48
CA SER A 488 -6.34 -22.04 17.54
C SER A 488 -6.77 -21.80 16.10
N LEU A 489 -8.01 -22.13 15.76
CA LEU A 489 -8.54 -21.96 14.41
C LEU A 489 -8.57 -20.48 13.99
N VAL A 490 -9.05 -19.56 14.85
CA VAL A 490 -9.03 -18.10 14.59
C VAL A 490 -7.60 -17.60 14.34
N LYS A 491 -6.64 -18.01 15.18
CA LYS A 491 -5.21 -17.65 15.06
C LYS A 491 -4.61 -18.14 13.75
N LYS A 492 -4.95 -19.36 13.34
CA LYS A 492 -4.52 -19.99 12.09
C LYS A 492 -5.18 -19.33 10.86
N SER A 493 -6.47 -19.00 10.93
CA SER A 493 -7.18 -18.27 9.86
C SER A 493 -6.62 -16.86 9.66
N ARG A 494 -6.29 -16.12 10.74
CA ARG A 494 -5.61 -14.82 10.65
C ARG A 494 -4.24 -14.93 9.94
N ALA A 495 -3.41 -15.91 10.31
CA ALA A 495 -2.16 -16.14 9.59
C ALA A 495 -2.36 -16.47 8.11
N LEU A 496 -3.46 -17.15 7.76
CA LEU A 496 -3.84 -17.39 6.37
C LEU A 496 -4.27 -16.09 5.64
N GLU A 497 -4.98 -15.15 6.29
CA GLU A 497 -5.26 -13.82 5.72
C GLU A 497 -3.96 -13.10 5.32
N ASP A 498 -2.96 -13.08 6.20
CA ASP A 498 -1.71 -12.35 5.97
C ASP A 498 -0.83 -12.97 4.88
N ILE A 499 -0.72 -14.29 4.86
CA ILE A 499 0.09 -15.01 3.85
C ILE A 499 -0.59 -14.96 2.48
N SER A 500 -1.92 -15.09 2.43
CA SER A 500 -2.69 -15.12 1.18
C SER A 500 -2.96 -13.74 0.56
N ARG A 501 -2.29 -12.68 1.06
CA ARG A 501 -2.09 -11.42 0.32
C ARG A 501 -1.35 -11.66 -0.99
N ARG A 502 -0.47 -12.67 -1.04
CA ARG A 502 0.08 -13.26 -2.27
C ARG A 502 -0.71 -14.54 -2.57
N PRO A 503 -1.23 -14.77 -3.79
CA PRO A 503 -2.13 -15.89 -4.04
C PRO A 503 -1.50 -17.27 -3.76
N LEU A 504 -2.28 -18.16 -3.15
CA LEU A 504 -1.88 -19.52 -2.76
C LEU A 504 -2.63 -20.57 -3.58
N VAL A 505 -1.94 -21.65 -3.95
CA VAL A 505 -2.58 -22.80 -4.63
C VAL A 505 -3.03 -23.84 -3.60
N VAL A 506 -4.33 -24.14 -3.64
CA VAL A 506 -5.00 -25.11 -2.79
C VAL A 506 -5.26 -26.38 -3.59
N GLY A 507 -4.72 -27.52 -3.15
CA GLY A 507 -5.09 -28.83 -3.70
C GLY A 507 -6.34 -29.38 -3.01
N VAL A 508 -7.38 -29.69 -3.78
CA VAL A 508 -8.66 -30.18 -3.26
C VAL A 508 -8.78 -31.70 -3.42
N PHE A 509 -9.00 -32.38 -2.30
CA PHE A 509 -9.07 -33.84 -2.18
C PHE A 509 -10.42 -34.26 -1.60
N GLN A 510 -10.83 -35.50 -1.86
CA GLN A 510 -12.07 -36.12 -1.41
C GLN A 510 -11.83 -37.62 -1.18
N ASN A 511 -11.46 -37.99 0.05
CA ASN A 511 -11.19 -39.33 0.57
C ASN A 511 -9.94 -40.07 0.01
N GLN A 512 -8.95 -39.37 -0.55
CA GLN A 512 -7.64 -39.96 -0.83
C GLN A 512 -6.80 -40.15 0.44
N SER A 513 -5.82 -41.05 0.40
CA SER A 513 -4.91 -41.29 1.53
C SER A 513 -3.99 -40.10 1.80
N HIS A 514 -3.52 -39.97 3.04
CA HIS A 514 -2.54 -38.95 3.44
C HIS A 514 -1.20 -39.10 2.69
N GLU A 515 -0.85 -40.31 2.27
CA GLU A 515 0.31 -40.59 1.42
C GLU A 515 0.15 -39.91 0.06
N PHE A 516 -0.99 -40.15 -0.62
CA PHE A 516 -1.28 -39.51 -1.91
C PHE A 516 -1.39 -37.98 -1.79
N ILE A 517 -1.98 -37.46 -0.71
CA ILE A 517 -2.07 -36.02 -0.46
C ILE A 517 -0.65 -35.42 -0.35
N ARG A 518 0.23 -36.01 0.47
CA ARG A 518 1.63 -35.54 0.60
C ARG A 518 2.42 -35.67 -0.70
N GLU A 519 2.24 -36.76 -1.43
CA GLU A 519 2.86 -36.96 -2.75
C GLU A 519 2.47 -35.82 -3.71
N MET A 520 1.18 -35.47 -3.79
CA MET A 520 0.71 -34.36 -4.64
C MET A 520 1.16 -32.99 -4.12
N VAL A 521 1.19 -32.78 -2.81
CA VAL A 521 1.65 -31.53 -2.16
C VAL A 521 3.11 -31.23 -2.48
N GLU A 522 3.98 -32.23 -2.38
CA GLU A 522 5.41 -32.09 -2.70
C GLU A 522 5.65 -32.11 -4.21
N THR A 523 5.04 -33.04 -4.95
CA THR A 523 5.26 -33.16 -6.41
C THR A 523 4.77 -31.93 -7.17
N CYS A 524 3.61 -31.37 -6.82
CA CYS A 524 3.04 -30.21 -7.50
C CYS A 524 3.48 -28.88 -6.88
N GLY A 525 3.99 -28.87 -5.63
CA GLY A 525 4.35 -27.66 -4.92
C GLY A 525 3.14 -26.88 -4.38
N LEU A 526 2.08 -27.58 -3.98
CA LEU A 526 0.86 -26.96 -3.41
C LEU A 526 1.21 -26.20 -2.12
N ASP A 527 0.49 -25.12 -1.84
CA ASP A 527 0.68 -24.30 -0.63
C ASP A 527 -0.27 -24.71 0.50
N LEU A 528 -1.44 -25.23 0.14
CA LEU A 528 -2.52 -25.62 1.04
C LEU A 528 -3.23 -26.87 0.52
N VAL A 529 -3.90 -27.57 1.44
CA VAL A 529 -4.83 -28.66 1.14
C VAL A 529 -6.27 -28.21 1.45
N GLN A 530 -7.25 -28.74 0.73
CA GLN A 530 -8.66 -28.69 1.10
C GLN A 530 -9.22 -30.11 1.13
N LEU A 531 -9.75 -30.54 2.28
CA LEU A 531 -10.37 -31.84 2.46
C LEU A 531 -11.90 -31.74 2.31
N HIS A 532 -12.43 -32.33 1.25
CA HIS A 532 -13.82 -32.24 0.78
C HIS A 532 -14.52 -33.63 0.76
N GLY A 533 -14.06 -34.55 1.60
CA GLY A 533 -14.68 -35.86 1.82
C GLY A 533 -15.22 -36.02 3.23
N LYS A 534 -15.09 -37.24 3.77
CA LYS A 534 -15.55 -37.65 5.11
C LYS A 534 -14.40 -37.89 6.08
N GLU A 535 -13.26 -37.24 5.87
CA GLU A 535 -12.00 -37.55 6.55
C GLU A 535 -11.94 -37.10 8.03
N GLY A 536 -12.94 -36.35 8.52
CA GLY A 536 -12.94 -35.77 9.87
C GLY A 536 -12.24 -34.40 9.92
N MET A 537 -12.11 -33.82 11.11
CA MET A 537 -11.35 -32.57 11.31
C MET A 537 -9.86 -32.86 11.49
N GLU A 538 -9.55 -33.95 12.20
CA GLU A 538 -8.22 -34.43 12.54
C GLU A 538 -7.40 -34.84 11.33
N ALA A 539 -8.04 -35.12 10.18
CA ALA A 539 -7.34 -35.33 8.92
C ALA A 539 -6.67 -34.07 8.38
N ALA A 540 -7.13 -32.87 8.79
CA ALA A 540 -6.54 -31.60 8.40
C ALA A 540 -5.22 -31.27 9.12
N ASN A 541 -4.69 -32.18 9.95
CA ASN A 541 -3.44 -31.98 10.66
C ASN A 541 -2.26 -31.83 9.68
N VAL A 542 -1.45 -30.78 9.88
CA VAL A 542 -0.31 -30.45 9.00
C VAL A 542 0.69 -31.61 8.82
N SER A 543 0.90 -32.46 9.83
CA SER A 543 1.78 -33.64 9.71
C SER A 543 1.23 -34.75 8.79
N LYS A 544 -0.10 -34.79 8.62
CA LYS A 544 -0.79 -35.71 7.71
C LYS A 544 -0.80 -35.17 6.29
N CYS A 545 -1.01 -33.87 6.11
CA CYS A 545 -1.13 -33.24 4.79
C CYS A 545 0.18 -32.71 4.19
N GLY A 546 1.22 -32.47 4.99
CA GLY A 546 2.48 -31.81 4.59
C GLY A 546 2.40 -30.27 4.54
N VAL A 547 1.19 -29.73 4.42
CA VAL A 547 0.85 -28.30 4.48
C VAL A 547 -0.44 -28.10 5.30
N PRO A 548 -0.75 -26.87 5.77
CA PRO A 548 -2.01 -26.61 6.45
C PRO A 548 -3.22 -26.92 5.56
N ALA A 549 -4.31 -27.38 6.17
CA ALA A 549 -5.48 -27.85 5.44
C ALA A 549 -6.78 -27.15 5.85
N ILE A 550 -7.55 -26.73 4.85
CA ILE A 550 -8.92 -26.24 4.97
C ILE A 550 -9.84 -27.46 5.06
N ARG A 551 -10.79 -27.48 6.01
CA ARG A 551 -11.77 -28.56 6.10
C ARG A 551 -13.14 -28.09 5.61
N VAL A 552 -13.71 -28.84 4.67
CA VAL A 552 -15.09 -28.62 4.21
C VAL A 552 -16.08 -29.31 5.14
N VAL A 553 -17.21 -28.65 5.40
CA VAL A 553 -18.36 -29.17 6.13
C VAL A 553 -19.58 -29.05 5.22
N ASP A 554 -20.15 -30.19 4.86
CA ASP A 554 -21.37 -30.27 4.05
C ASP A 554 -22.58 -29.82 4.87
N ILE A 555 -23.29 -28.78 4.41
CA ILE A 555 -24.58 -28.36 4.96
C ILE A 555 -25.69 -29.04 4.16
N GLU A 556 -26.47 -29.91 4.80
CA GLU A 556 -27.61 -30.58 4.16
C GLU A 556 -28.77 -29.60 3.91
N THR A 557 -29.32 -29.61 2.70
CA THR A 557 -30.50 -28.83 2.31
C THR A 557 -31.62 -29.74 1.81
N ASN A 558 -32.89 -29.34 1.98
CA ASN A 558 -34.04 -30.10 1.46
C ASN A 558 -34.28 -29.91 -0.07
N GLY A 559 -33.33 -29.29 -0.79
CA GLY A 559 -33.40 -29.07 -2.24
C GLY A 559 -34.08 -27.76 -2.67
N ASP A 560 -34.83 -27.11 -1.79
CA ASP A 560 -35.44 -25.78 -1.98
C ASP A 560 -34.65 -24.65 -1.29
N GLY A 561 -33.48 -24.97 -0.72
CA GLY A 561 -32.64 -24.05 0.07
C GLY A 561 -33.05 -23.94 1.54
N SER A 562 -34.22 -24.47 1.95
CA SER A 562 -34.70 -24.42 3.34
C SER A 562 -34.23 -25.64 4.15
N GLY A 563 -33.90 -25.44 5.43
CA GLY A 563 -33.66 -26.54 6.37
C GLY A 563 -32.38 -26.49 7.22
N THR A 564 -31.98 -25.32 7.72
CA THR A 564 -30.89 -25.15 8.70
C THR A 564 -31.41 -25.38 10.13
N SER A 565 -31.35 -26.63 10.61
CA SER A 565 -31.67 -26.94 12.01
C SER A 565 -30.60 -26.37 12.96
N PRO A 566 -30.96 -25.73 14.09
CA PRO A 566 -30.02 -25.27 15.11
C PRO A 566 -29.02 -26.33 15.60
N THR A 567 -29.38 -27.61 15.49
CA THR A 567 -28.52 -28.76 15.79
C THR A 567 -27.26 -28.84 14.91
N ALA A 568 -27.28 -28.29 13.69
CA ALA A 568 -26.11 -28.32 12.80
C ALA A 568 -24.99 -27.38 13.29
N VAL A 569 -25.34 -26.19 13.78
CA VAL A 569 -24.40 -25.23 14.37
C VAL A 569 -23.78 -25.81 15.65
N GLN A 570 -24.61 -26.31 16.57
CA GLN A 570 -24.12 -26.87 17.83
C GLN A 570 -23.21 -28.08 17.60
N LYS A 571 -23.56 -28.95 16.63
CA LYS A 571 -22.71 -30.07 16.25
C LYS A 571 -21.37 -29.58 15.70
N LEU A 572 -21.38 -28.66 14.72
CA LEU A 572 -20.14 -28.14 14.15
C LEU A 572 -19.24 -27.51 15.22
N LEU A 573 -19.78 -26.69 16.11
CA LEU A 573 -19.02 -26.08 17.22
C LEU A 573 -18.43 -27.13 18.18
N GLY A 574 -19.12 -28.26 18.40
CA GLY A 574 -18.62 -29.38 19.19
C GLY A 574 -17.56 -30.24 18.47
N ASP A 575 -17.59 -30.28 17.14
CA ASP A 575 -16.66 -31.07 16.32
C ASP A 575 -15.33 -30.32 16.02
N ILE A 576 -15.16 -29.03 16.37
CA ILE A 576 -13.94 -28.25 16.07
C ILE A 576 -12.72 -28.81 16.81
N THR A 577 -11.66 -29.13 16.05
CA THR A 577 -10.33 -29.45 16.58
C THR A 577 -9.33 -28.31 16.32
N THR A 578 -8.12 -28.42 16.89
CA THR A 578 -7.03 -27.47 16.62
C THR A 578 -6.41 -27.66 15.23
N ASP A 579 -6.74 -28.72 14.49
CA ASP A 579 -6.03 -29.13 13.27
C ASP A 579 -6.19 -28.19 12.06
N PRO A 580 -7.42 -27.87 11.58
CA PRO A 580 -7.61 -27.11 10.34
C PRO A 580 -7.11 -25.66 10.43
N ILE A 581 -6.79 -25.08 9.28
CA ILE A 581 -6.44 -23.64 9.16
C ILE A 581 -7.68 -22.75 8.94
N ALA A 582 -8.73 -23.32 8.34
CA ALA A 582 -10.01 -22.68 8.09
C ALA A 582 -11.12 -23.74 7.90
N ILE A 583 -12.37 -23.33 8.12
CA ILE A 583 -13.57 -24.13 7.80
C ILE A 583 -14.26 -23.53 6.57
N LEU A 584 -14.72 -24.40 5.68
CA LEU A 584 -15.49 -24.04 4.49
C LEU A 584 -16.85 -24.75 4.53
N LEU A 585 -17.94 -24.03 4.35
CA LEU A 585 -19.31 -24.55 4.32
C LEU A 585 -19.76 -24.69 2.86
N ASP A 586 -20.10 -25.89 2.39
CA ASP A 586 -20.61 -26.14 1.02
C ASP A 586 -22.00 -26.79 1.05
N THR A 587 -22.78 -26.62 -0.03
CA THR A 587 -24.13 -27.17 -0.14
C THR A 587 -24.08 -28.67 -0.47
N SER A 588 -24.75 -29.49 0.35
CA SER A 588 -25.14 -30.86 -0.04
C SER A 588 -26.66 -30.96 -0.23
N ILE A 589 -27.07 -31.72 -1.26
CA ILE A 589 -28.49 -32.00 -1.53
C ILE A 589 -28.84 -33.35 -0.94
N LYS A 590 -29.85 -33.37 -0.07
CA LYS A 590 -30.32 -34.57 0.62
C LYS A 590 -30.66 -35.69 -0.36
N GLY A 591 -29.97 -36.83 -0.22
CA GLY A 591 -30.13 -38.00 -1.08
C GLY A 591 -29.13 -38.09 -2.26
N ASN A 592 -28.46 -37.00 -2.64
CA ASN A 592 -27.40 -37.05 -3.64
C ASN A 592 -26.05 -37.31 -2.95
N LYS A 593 -25.46 -38.49 -3.17
CA LYS A 593 -24.24 -38.95 -2.48
C LYS A 593 -22.94 -38.47 -3.12
N GLU A 594 -23.02 -37.71 -4.21
CA GLU A 594 -21.88 -37.12 -4.91
C GLU A 594 -21.75 -35.65 -4.49
N GLY A 595 -20.91 -35.38 -3.49
CA GLY A 595 -20.72 -34.05 -2.91
C GLY A 595 -19.96 -33.08 -3.83
N GLY A 596 -20.33 -31.80 -3.76
CA GLY A 596 -19.71 -30.69 -4.47
C GLY A 596 -20.35 -30.33 -5.83
N GLY A 597 -20.41 -29.03 -6.13
CA GLY A 597 -20.69 -28.53 -7.49
C GLY A 597 -22.13 -28.62 -7.98
N THR A 598 -23.11 -28.80 -7.08
CA THR A 598 -24.55 -28.89 -7.40
C THR A 598 -25.15 -27.62 -8.00
N GLY A 599 -24.53 -26.46 -7.76
CA GLY A 599 -25.01 -25.15 -8.22
C GLY A 599 -26.17 -24.57 -7.41
N VAL A 600 -26.54 -25.21 -6.29
CA VAL A 600 -27.61 -24.82 -5.36
C VAL A 600 -26.99 -24.14 -4.13
N THR A 601 -27.67 -23.14 -3.58
CA THR A 601 -27.30 -22.42 -2.35
C THR A 601 -27.94 -23.05 -1.12
N PHE A 602 -27.37 -22.84 0.07
CA PHE A 602 -28.01 -23.09 1.36
C PHE A 602 -28.39 -21.75 2.02
N ASP A 603 -29.13 -21.80 3.13
CA ASP A 603 -29.33 -20.64 4.00
C ASP A 603 -28.00 -20.19 4.63
N TRP A 604 -27.38 -19.18 4.03
CA TRP A 604 -26.11 -18.63 4.48
C TRP A 604 -26.18 -18.01 5.91
N GLY A 605 -27.35 -17.81 6.51
CA GLY A 605 -27.50 -17.34 7.90
C GLY A 605 -26.86 -18.27 8.94
N ILE A 606 -26.57 -19.53 8.58
CA ILE A 606 -25.71 -20.40 9.40
C ILE A 606 -24.28 -19.87 9.53
N ALA A 607 -23.74 -19.20 8.51
CA ALA A 607 -22.41 -18.59 8.53
C ALA A 607 -22.38 -17.37 9.47
N GLU A 608 -23.42 -16.52 9.41
CA GLU A 608 -23.62 -15.44 10.39
C GLU A 608 -23.69 -16.03 11.81
N THR A 609 -24.47 -17.09 12.02
CA THR A 609 -24.60 -17.74 13.34
C THR A 609 -23.28 -18.29 13.86
N LEU A 610 -22.48 -18.95 13.01
CA LEU A 610 -21.17 -19.51 13.39
C LEU A 610 -20.14 -18.41 13.67
N GLN A 611 -20.14 -17.34 12.88
CA GLN A 611 -19.30 -16.17 13.12
C GLN A 611 -19.71 -15.45 14.40
N ASN A 612 -21.00 -15.41 14.74
CA ASN A 612 -21.46 -14.90 16.03
C ASN A 612 -20.94 -15.70 17.24
N HIS A 613 -20.47 -16.94 17.03
CA HIS A 613 -19.75 -17.76 18.02
C HIS A 613 -18.22 -17.66 17.90
N GLY A 614 -17.69 -16.76 17.08
CA GLY A 614 -16.25 -16.54 16.89
C GLY A 614 -15.58 -17.37 15.79
N LEU A 615 -16.34 -18.14 14.99
CA LEU A 615 -15.79 -19.06 13.98
C LEU A 615 -15.64 -18.39 12.60
N PRO A 616 -14.42 -18.15 12.07
CA PRO A 616 -14.24 -17.72 10.69
C PRO A 616 -14.63 -18.86 9.73
N VAL A 617 -15.55 -18.57 8.81
CA VAL A 617 -16.01 -19.54 7.80
C VAL A 617 -15.93 -18.99 6.38
N ILE A 618 -15.47 -19.84 5.46
CA ILE A 618 -15.64 -19.62 4.02
C ILE A 618 -17.01 -20.18 3.63
N ILE A 619 -17.85 -19.42 2.91
CA ILE A 619 -19.07 -19.97 2.31
C ILE A 619 -18.83 -20.36 0.84
N ALA A 620 -19.38 -21.50 0.44
CA ALA A 620 -19.40 -22.00 -0.93
C ALA A 620 -20.86 -22.35 -1.32
N GLY A 621 -21.03 -23.13 -2.39
CA GLY A 621 -22.34 -23.63 -2.81
C GLY A 621 -23.21 -22.60 -3.54
N GLY A 622 -23.38 -22.75 -4.86
CA GLY A 622 -24.32 -21.96 -5.66
C GLY A 622 -23.98 -20.47 -5.87
N LEU A 623 -22.85 -19.99 -5.33
CA LEU A 623 -22.35 -18.63 -5.52
C LEU A 623 -22.07 -18.30 -7.00
N LYS A 624 -22.51 -17.12 -7.44
CA LYS A 624 -22.52 -16.59 -8.82
C LYS A 624 -22.38 -15.06 -8.81
N PRO A 625 -21.99 -14.42 -9.94
CA PRO A 625 -21.85 -12.96 -10.01
C PRO A 625 -23.07 -12.14 -9.55
N HIS A 626 -24.29 -12.66 -9.70
CA HIS A 626 -25.52 -11.94 -9.34
C HIS A 626 -25.92 -12.07 -7.86
N ASN A 627 -25.52 -13.13 -7.14
CA ASN A 627 -25.90 -13.36 -5.74
C ASN A 627 -24.76 -13.12 -4.74
N VAL A 628 -23.51 -12.97 -5.21
CA VAL A 628 -22.35 -12.76 -4.32
C VAL A 628 -22.47 -11.51 -3.44
N LYS A 629 -23.09 -10.44 -3.95
CA LYS A 629 -23.31 -9.21 -3.17
C LYS A 629 -24.25 -9.45 -2.00
N GLU A 630 -25.36 -10.13 -2.25
CA GLU A 630 -26.35 -10.51 -1.23
C GLU A 630 -25.71 -11.42 -0.17
N ALA A 631 -24.97 -12.45 -0.60
CA ALA A 631 -24.26 -13.37 0.29
C ALA A 631 -23.31 -12.63 1.26
N VAL A 632 -22.48 -11.73 0.72
CA VAL A 632 -21.50 -10.96 1.48
C VAL A 632 -22.16 -9.91 2.38
N MET A 633 -23.14 -9.15 1.88
CA MET A 633 -23.85 -8.13 2.66
C MET A 633 -24.67 -8.74 3.79
N GLY A 634 -25.41 -9.80 3.51
CA GLY A 634 -26.35 -10.42 4.44
C GLY A 634 -25.68 -11.22 5.55
N THR A 635 -24.53 -11.84 5.30
CA THR A 635 -23.93 -12.82 6.25
C THR A 635 -22.49 -12.53 6.64
N ARG A 636 -21.84 -11.56 5.97
CA ARG A 636 -20.48 -11.08 6.25
C ARG A 636 -19.45 -12.21 6.44
N PRO A 637 -19.43 -13.24 5.57
CA PRO A 637 -18.62 -14.43 5.77
C PRO A 637 -17.14 -14.07 5.66
N TRP A 638 -16.27 -14.67 6.48
CA TRP A 638 -14.82 -14.45 6.44
C TRP A 638 -14.23 -14.66 5.04
N GLY A 639 -14.74 -15.68 4.34
CA GLY A 639 -14.42 -15.90 2.95
C GLY A 639 -15.58 -16.38 2.10
N ILE A 640 -15.35 -16.35 0.78
CA ILE A 640 -16.23 -16.94 -0.22
C ILE A 640 -15.43 -17.84 -1.17
N ASP A 641 -16.04 -18.93 -1.64
CA ASP A 641 -15.45 -19.84 -2.63
C ASP A 641 -16.41 -20.05 -3.81
N VAL A 642 -15.93 -19.80 -5.02
CA VAL A 642 -16.70 -20.02 -6.25
C VAL A 642 -16.05 -21.06 -7.15
N SER A 643 -16.86 -21.96 -7.70
CA SER A 643 -16.38 -22.96 -8.66
C SER A 643 -17.17 -22.92 -9.98
N SER A 644 -18.35 -23.53 -10.03
CA SER A 644 -19.16 -23.64 -11.24
C SER A 644 -19.93 -22.37 -11.62
N GLY A 645 -20.09 -21.42 -10.69
CA GLY A 645 -20.82 -20.17 -10.93
C GLY A 645 -20.10 -19.14 -11.80
N VAL A 646 -18.84 -19.40 -12.17
CA VAL A 646 -17.99 -18.56 -13.03
C VAL A 646 -17.29 -19.38 -14.13
N GLU A 647 -17.97 -20.43 -14.60
CA GLU A 647 -17.47 -21.33 -15.65
C GLU A 647 -18.23 -21.16 -16.97
N ALA A 648 -17.49 -21.10 -18.07
CA ALA A 648 -18.04 -21.26 -19.42
C ALA A 648 -18.36 -22.75 -19.70
N SER A 649 -17.52 -23.65 -19.18
CA SER A 649 -17.73 -25.09 -19.17
C SER A 649 -16.98 -25.73 -17.99
N PRO A 650 -17.29 -26.97 -17.58
CA PRO A 650 -16.65 -27.58 -16.41
C PRO A 650 -15.12 -27.60 -16.53
N GLY A 651 -14.45 -26.86 -15.64
CA GLY A 651 -12.98 -26.73 -15.61
C GLY A 651 -12.40 -25.58 -16.43
N THR A 652 -13.21 -24.84 -17.19
CA THR A 652 -12.81 -23.64 -17.96
C THR A 652 -13.56 -22.42 -17.45
N LYS A 653 -12.83 -21.41 -16.96
CA LYS A 653 -13.46 -20.21 -16.40
C LYS A 653 -13.96 -19.26 -17.48
N ASP A 654 -15.09 -18.62 -17.19
CA ASP A 654 -15.54 -17.44 -17.90
C ASP A 654 -14.86 -16.23 -17.23
N HIS A 655 -13.94 -15.57 -17.93
CA HIS A 655 -13.10 -14.51 -17.34
C HIS A 655 -13.93 -13.29 -16.94
N ASP A 656 -14.95 -12.97 -17.72
CA ASP A 656 -15.95 -11.93 -17.45
C ASP A 656 -16.75 -12.25 -16.18
N ALA A 657 -17.14 -13.52 -15.98
CA ALA A 657 -17.83 -13.98 -14.79
C ALA A 657 -16.92 -13.98 -13.56
N VAL A 658 -15.65 -14.37 -13.70
CA VAL A 658 -14.64 -14.26 -12.62
C VAL A 658 -14.46 -12.80 -12.20
N GLU A 659 -14.29 -11.86 -13.14
CA GLU A 659 -14.21 -10.43 -12.82
C GLU A 659 -15.46 -9.96 -12.07
N LYS A 660 -16.65 -10.17 -12.64
CA LYS A 660 -17.92 -9.71 -12.05
C LYS A 660 -18.14 -10.29 -10.66
N PHE A 661 -17.76 -11.55 -10.43
CA PHE A 661 -17.83 -12.18 -9.11
C PHE A 661 -16.87 -11.56 -8.11
N VAL A 662 -15.57 -11.51 -8.42
CA VAL A 662 -14.53 -11.05 -7.48
C VAL A 662 -14.69 -9.56 -7.19
N LYS A 663 -15.04 -8.75 -8.19
CA LYS A 663 -15.38 -7.33 -8.02
C LYS A 663 -16.63 -7.15 -7.17
N GLY A 664 -17.71 -7.88 -7.48
CA GLY A 664 -18.96 -7.82 -6.71
C GLY A 664 -18.77 -8.17 -5.24
N ALA A 665 -17.98 -9.20 -4.96
CA ALA A 665 -17.58 -9.59 -3.61
C ALA A 665 -16.79 -8.50 -2.88
N ARG A 666 -15.78 -7.92 -3.51
CA ARG A 666 -14.94 -6.85 -2.91
C ARG A 666 -15.74 -5.58 -2.64
N GLU A 667 -16.61 -5.19 -3.57
CA GLU A 667 -17.51 -4.05 -3.38
C GLU A 667 -18.45 -4.28 -2.18
N ALA A 668 -19.11 -5.45 -2.12
CA ALA A 668 -19.98 -5.81 -1.01
C ALA A 668 -19.23 -5.95 0.32
N ALA A 669 -17.99 -6.45 0.33
CA ALA A 669 -17.19 -6.54 1.56
C ALA A 669 -16.87 -5.15 2.13
N VAL A 670 -16.52 -4.20 1.25
CA VAL A 670 -16.29 -2.79 1.62
C VAL A 670 -17.58 -2.11 2.07
N GLU A 671 -18.72 -2.43 1.46
CA GLU A 671 -20.03 -1.87 1.83
C GLU A 671 -20.55 -2.43 3.16
N ALA A 672 -20.45 -3.74 3.38
CA ALA A 672 -20.79 -4.41 4.63
C ALA A 672 -19.93 -3.95 5.82
N SER A 673 -18.72 -3.44 5.56
CA SER A 673 -17.83 -2.89 6.59
C SER A 673 -18.20 -1.46 7.03
N LYS A 674 -19.23 -0.83 6.45
CA LYS A 674 -19.65 0.56 6.77
C LYS A 674 -20.76 0.66 7.82
N GLY A 675 -21.37 -0.44 8.21
CA GLY A 675 -22.44 -0.52 9.22
C GLY A 675 -22.33 -1.76 10.07
#